data_AF-M7SQ05-F1
#
_entry.id   AF-M7SQ05-F1
#
_cell.length_a   1.000
_cell.length_b   1.000
_cell.length_c   1.000
_cell.angle_alpha   90.00
_cell.angle_beta   90.00
_cell.angle_gamma   90.00
#
_symmetry.space_group_name_H-M   'P 1'
#
loop_
_entity.id
_entity.type
_entity.pdbx_description
1 polymer ?
#
loop_
_entity_poly.entity_id
_entity_poly.type
_entity_poly.pdbx_seq_one_letter_code
_entity_poly.pdbx_strand_id
1 'polypeptide(L)'
;MDPVIAISVVSGILTFVDHAAKILKLAWTLYNSVEGSSEETEVRLKLAQSMSDQSKRIIPANQPVLTEEDQAIVTLAQECNKLSNDITKELRKLKPKRRRSKTQSVLAALKTPLADPKISDLEKQLQRCRDQLHFHITSLSSENLKDLLTVSKKDGARLTQLEVSVNQLRQALQDINSKEVQTISDYALGHLKHLLSLGEAALNEVAQDRILRGIKAGFEDMHYRYQSIDRPFGDTFEWIFDLGGRSAEAAKFTKWLSSGDGIFHICGKLGSGKSTLMKKLCGHNRTRAELKKWAYAKGDRELIMSNFFFYALGSASRQRSLMGLFRTLLYHILAANPGLTKDLFPAQWTRALSRPSIHSTCEVFDDDIKQAYERLTNQNDGDAISKYCFVFFIDGLDEYQITTSVDRREMVHYLLELSNGVSGNFKICVSSRIENPFMDMFSENSRICIHTLTKPDTDNYVQGNLQDLGPPEERQQLSLAITEKAEGVFLWVVLVVQRIRRQSDNGARFSRLLTEIKSLPTEMDELFRRIVDTLGARDRLLFSYIVLILRYLETMPQQMSKYLWLNLDDFYFLEDYEANPYFAESPEFPKEHTETAQERQTRAKRQLRGSCGGLLETILQRDGEESKRLIFIHRSVADFFQQENVRREILDESFDKLEVLSQLKLANMKQFWQDEVRTGILKNDDDWTKEEMILQRHSNMSRHHSYDIYEHVHQPRLY
;
A
#
# COMPACT_ATOMS: atom_id res chain seq x y z
N MET A 1 32.89 -3.72 13.23
CA MET A 1 32.53 -2.36 13.70
C MET A 1 31.09 -2.00 13.41
N ASP A 2 30.33 -1.61 14.43
CA ASP A 2 29.01 -1.00 14.27
C ASP A 2 29.14 0.35 13.53
N PRO A 3 28.53 0.53 12.34
CA PRO A 3 28.66 1.74 11.56
C PRO A 3 28.17 2.99 12.27
N VAL A 4 27.20 2.86 13.18
CA VAL A 4 26.68 3.98 13.96
C VAL A 4 27.74 4.48 14.94
N ILE A 5 28.42 3.55 15.62
CA ILE A 5 29.56 3.85 16.50
C ILE A 5 30.72 4.40 15.67
N ALA A 6 31.01 3.79 14.52
CA ALA A 6 32.05 4.26 13.61
C ALA A 6 31.84 5.71 13.19
N ILE A 7 30.63 6.05 12.71
CA ILE A 7 30.30 7.42 12.25
C ILE A 7 30.40 8.41 13.41
N SER A 8 29.89 8.06 14.60
CA SER A 8 29.94 8.95 15.77
C SER A 8 31.39 9.21 16.22
N VAL A 9 32.21 8.17 16.37
CA VAL A 9 33.60 8.30 16.79
C VAL A 9 34.43 9.02 15.73
N VAL A 10 34.25 8.70 14.44
CA VAL A 10 34.92 9.40 13.34
C VAL A 10 34.55 10.88 13.32
N SER A 11 33.27 11.24 13.52
CA SER A 11 32.84 12.63 13.64
C SER A 11 33.48 13.35 14.84
N GLY A 12 33.57 12.67 15.99
CA GLY A 12 34.24 13.18 17.19
C GLY A 12 35.74 13.42 16.96
N ILE A 13 36.44 12.48 16.33
CA ILE A 13 37.86 12.62 16.01
C ILE A 13 38.08 13.74 14.97
N LEU A 14 37.23 13.85 13.96
CA LEU A 14 37.32 14.91 12.94
C LEU A 14 37.21 16.31 13.53
N THR A 15 36.18 16.53 14.37
CA THR A 15 35.98 17.81 15.05
C THR A 15 37.17 18.16 15.96
N PHE A 16 37.71 17.16 16.66
CA PHE A 16 38.92 17.33 17.47
C PHE A 16 40.15 17.70 16.65
N VAL A 17 40.45 16.95 15.59
CA VAL A 17 41.65 17.15 14.77
C VAL A 17 41.67 18.54 14.13
N ASP A 18 40.52 19.01 13.66
CA ASP A 18 40.36 20.35 13.10
C ASP A 18 40.52 21.46 14.16
N HIS A 19 39.90 21.28 15.33
CA HIS A 19 40.03 22.23 16.43
C HIS A 19 41.46 22.28 17.00
N ALA A 20 42.10 21.12 17.14
CA ALA A 20 43.48 21.00 17.59
C ALA A 20 44.46 21.70 16.65
N ALA A 21 44.26 21.58 15.34
CA ALA A 21 45.07 22.28 14.35
C ALA A 21 44.94 23.80 14.46
N LYS A 22 43.71 24.30 14.64
CA LYS A 22 43.42 25.73 14.81
C LYS A 22 44.07 26.27 16.07
N ILE A 23 43.93 25.55 17.19
CA ILE A 23 44.52 25.94 18.47
C ILE A 23 46.05 25.94 18.38
N LEU A 24 46.67 24.95 17.75
CA LEU A 24 48.14 24.92 17.56
C LEU A 24 48.63 26.06 16.67
N LYS A 25 47.93 26.38 15.57
CA LYS A 25 48.25 27.54 14.72
C LYS A 25 48.14 28.85 15.50
N LEU A 26 47.09 29.01 16.31
CA LEU A 26 46.86 30.20 17.12
C LEU A 26 47.87 30.31 18.28
N ALA A 27 48.21 29.19 18.91
CA ALA A 27 49.27 29.09 19.91
C ALA A 27 50.63 29.47 19.33
N TRP A 28 50.93 29.07 18.10
CA TRP A 28 52.13 29.47 17.38
C TRP A 28 52.17 30.98 17.10
N THR A 29 51.04 31.58 16.69
CA THR A 29 50.96 33.03 16.51
C THR A 29 51.15 33.80 17.82
N LEU A 30 50.57 33.31 18.93
CA LEU A 30 50.74 33.89 20.26
C LEU A 30 52.16 33.69 20.82
N TYR A 31 52.83 32.60 20.47
CA TYR A 31 54.22 32.35 20.87
C TYR A 31 55.20 33.32 20.19
N ASN A 32 54.91 33.69 18.94
CA ASN A 32 55.71 34.64 18.17
C ASN A 32 55.31 36.12 18.39
N SER A 33 54.24 36.38 19.16
CA SER A 33 53.86 37.72 19.62
C SER A 33 54.92 38.30 20.57
N VAL A 34 55.16 39.61 20.46
CA VAL A 34 56.28 40.30 21.13
C VAL A 34 55.93 40.75 22.56
N GLU A 35 54.66 40.70 22.96
CA GLU A 35 54.21 41.27 24.24
C GLU A 35 53.37 40.30 25.07
N GLY A 36 53.90 39.89 26.23
CA GLY A 36 53.17 39.07 27.20
C GLY A 36 52.24 39.89 28.08
N SER A 37 51.07 40.28 27.53
CA SER A 37 50.02 40.96 28.29
C SER A 37 49.20 39.97 29.15
N SER A 38 48.46 40.50 30.14
CA SER A 38 47.50 39.72 30.93
C SER A 38 46.37 39.13 30.05
N GLU A 39 46.02 39.85 28.98
CA GLU A 39 44.98 39.48 28.01
C GLU A 39 45.37 38.22 27.21
N GLU A 40 46.63 38.11 26.78
CA GLU A 40 47.12 36.90 26.09
C GLU A 40 47.13 35.66 27.00
N THR A 41 47.32 35.84 28.30
CA THR A 41 47.31 34.75 29.28
C THR A 41 45.89 34.23 29.50
N GLU A 42 44.90 35.13 29.52
CA GLU A 42 43.48 34.78 29.59
C GLU A 42 43.01 34.03 28.32
N VAL A 43 43.44 34.48 27.14
CA VAL A 43 43.17 33.80 25.86
C VAL A 43 43.72 32.37 25.86
N ARG A 44 44.95 32.14 26.36
CA ARG A 44 45.54 30.79 26.45
C ARG A 44 44.75 29.85 27.37
N LEU A 45 44.27 30.35 28.51
CA LEU A 45 43.45 29.56 29.43
C LEU A 45 42.10 29.19 28.82
N LYS A 46 41.46 30.12 28.10
CA LYS A 46 40.23 29.86 27.34
C LYS A 46 40.44 28.82 26.24
N LEU A 47 41.55 28.88 25.49
CA LEU A 47 41.90 27.88 24.48
C LEU A 47 42.17 26.49 25.08
N ALA A 48 42.88 26.43 26.21
CA ALA A 48 43.14 25.20 26.94
C ALA A 48 41.87 24.55 27.50
N GLN A 49 40.92 25.36 28.00
CA GLN A 49 39.59 24.88 28.40
C GLN A 49 38.80 24.36 27.19
N SER A 50 38.80 25.11 26.08
CA SER A 50 38.13 24.70 24.84
C SER A 50 38.66 23.38 24.28
N MET A 51 39.98 23.14 24.33
CA MET A 51 40.61 21.87 23.93
C MET A 51 40.14 20.70 24.81
N SER A 52 40.17 20.89 26.13
CA SER A 52 39.70 19.92 27.10
C SER A 52 38.23 19.57 26.87
N ASP A 53 37.37 20.56 26.64
CA ASP A 53 35.94 20.34 26.44
C ASP A 53 35.61 19.64 25.12
N GLN A 54 36.41 19.86 24.07
CA GLN A 54 36.28 19.11 22.82
C GLN A 54 36.74 17.65 22.95
N SER A 55 37.81 17.37 23.69
CA SER A 55 38.29 15.99 23.84
C SER A 55 37.30 15.06 24.56
N LYS A 56 36.52 15.62 25.50
CA LYS A 56 35.41 14.91 26.16
C LYS A 56 34.29 14.47 25.19
N ARG A 57 34.24 15.01 23.97
CA ARG A 57 33.24 14.69 22.94
C ARG A 57 33.69 13.60 21.96
N ILE A 58 34.95 13.15 22.03
CA ILE A 58 35.52 12.15 21.09
C ILE A 58 34.96 10.74 21.37
N ILE A 59 34.68 10.42 22.63
CA ILE A 59 34.17 9.12 23.06
C ILE A 59 32.84 9.34 23.79
N PRO A 60 31.70 8.84 23.29
CA PRO A 60 30.40 8.99 23.96
C PRO A 60 30.41 8.35 25.35
N ALA A 61 29.85 9.04 26.34
CA ALA A 61 29.98 8.70 27.76
C ALA A 61 29.23 7.43 28.23
N ASN A 62 28.53 6.70 27.36
CA ASN A 62 27.75 5.51 27.71
C ASN A 62 27.50 4.62 26.49
N GLN A 63 28.21 3.49 26.32
CA GLN A 63 27.74 2.31 25.58
C GLN A 63 28.64 1.06 25.78
N PRO A 64 28.12 -0.17 25.52
CA PRO A 64 28.61 -1.44 26.04
C PRO A 64 29.84 -1.99 25.30
N VAL A 65 30.48 -2.99 25.94
CA VAL A 65 31.68 -3.74 25.54
C VAL A 65 31.85 -3.83 24.01
N LEU A 66 32.82 -3.07 23.50
CA LEU A 66 33.25 -3.05 22.11
C LEU A 66 34.04 -4.33 21.78
N THR A 67 33.83 -4.88 20.59
CA THR A 67 34.44 -6.14 20.11
C THR A 67 35.91 -5.97 19.69
N GLU A 68 36.68 -7.07 19.63
CA GLU A 68 38.12 -7.06 19.27
C GLU A 68 38.42 -6.40 17.90
N GLU A 69 37.47 -6.41 16.97
CA GLU A 69 37.55 -5.73 15.67
C GLU A 69 37.53 -4.19 15.74
N ASP A 70 37.17 -3.61 16.90
CA ASP A 70 37.00 -2.17 17.11
C ASP A 70 38.22 -1.48 17.74
N GLN A 71 39.28 -2.23 18.08
CA GLN A 71 40.44 -1.71 18.83
C GLN A 71 41.11 -0.51 18.15
N ALA A 72 41.26 -0.51 16.83
CA ALA A 72 42.11 0.49 16.16
C ALA A 72 41.54 1.92 16.16
N ILE A 73 40.21 2.09 15.97
CA ILE A 73 39.57 3.42 16.05
C ILE A 73 39.46 3.88 17.52
N VAL A 74 39.26 2.94 18.46
CA VAL A 74 39.26 3.25 19.89
C VAL A 74 40.66 3.70 20.34
N THR A 75 41.72 3.03 19.87
CA THR A 75 43.11 3.44 20.11
C THR A 75 43.36 4.83 19.55
N LEU A 76 42.88 5.14 18.34
CA LEU A 76 42.99 6.48 17.77
C LEU A 76 42.26 7.55 18.60
N ALA A 77 41.06 7.26 19.10
CA ALA A 77 40.33 8.16 20.00
C ALA A 77 41.08 8.39 21.32
N GLN A 78 41.72 7.36 21.88
CA GLN A 78 42.58 7.46 23.06
C GLN A 78 43.85 8.27 22.79
N GLU A 79 44.48 8.10 21.62
CA GLU A 79 45.63 8.89 21.17
C GLU A 79 45.26 10.38 21.02
N CYS A 80 44.08 10.67 20.48
CA CYS A 80 43.55 12.03 20.40
C CYS A 80 43.30 12.64 21.80
N ASN A 81 42.76 11.87 22.75
CA ASN A 81 42.61 12.31 24.14
C ASN A 81 43.95 12.60 24.82
N LYS A 82 44.96 11.76 24.58
CA LYS A 82 46.32 12.00 25.08
C LYS A 82 46.91 13.28 24.48
N LEU A 83 46.79 13.46 23.17
CA LEU A 83 47.24 14.66 22.47
C LEU A 83 46.55 15.92 22.99
N SER A 84 45.24 15.88 23.27
CA SER A 84 44.50 16.98 23.90
C SER A 84 45.12 17.41 25.23
N ASN A 85 45.44 16.44 26.09
CA ASN A 85 46.05 16.70 27.39
C ASN A 85 47.45 17.31 27.24
N ASP A 86 48.24 16.84 26.29
CA ASP A 86 49.58 17.36 26.02
C ASP A 86 49.52 18.79 25.44
N ILE A 87 48.60 19.08 24.51
CA ILE A 87 48.34 20.44 24.01
C ILE A 87 47.89 21.36 25.15
N THR A 88 46.95 20.93 25.99
CA THR A 88 46.45 21.68 27.15
C THR A 88 47.57 22.01 28.14
N LYS A 89 48.45 21.05 28.40
CA LYS A 89 49.58 21.18 29.32
C LYS A 89 50.62 22.17 28.80
N GLU A 90 50.93 22.14 27.51
CA GLU A 90 51.88 23.08 26.92
C GLU A 90 51.27 24.49 26.76
N LEU A 91 49.99 24.62 26.39
CA LEU A 91 49.28 25.92 26.36
C LEU A 91 49.33 26.67 27.69
N ARG A 92 49.21 25.94 28.82
CA ARG A 92 49.32 26.51 30.18
C ARG A 92 50.75 26.90 30.56
N LYS A 93 51.76 26.37 29.88
CA LYS A 93 53.20 26.60 30.17
C LYS A 93 53.87 27.59 29.22
N LEU A 94 53.26 27.88 28.07
CA LEU A 94 53.82 28.78 27.06
C LEU A 94 54.04 30.19 27.65
N LYS A 95 55.30 30.64 27.62
CA LYS A 95 55.72 32.02 27.92
C LYS A 95 56.25 32.66 26.62
N PRO A 96 55.89 33.91 26.31
CA PRO A 96 56.37 34.60 25.09
C PRO A 96 57.87 34.86 25.17
N LYS A 97 58.54 34.92 24.01
CA LYS A 97 59.98 35.25 23.93
C LYS A 97 60.24 36.67 24.46
N ARG A 98 61.02 36.81 25.53
CA ARG A 98 61.57 38.12 25.95
C ARG A 98 62.68 38.56 24.99
N ARG A 99 62.53 39.73 24.38
CA ARG A 99 63.57 40.38 23.56
C ARG A 99 64.75 40.82 24.45
N ARG A 100 65.98 40.37 24.17
CA ARG A 100 67.21 40.99 24.67
C ARG A 100 67.79 41.90 23.58
N SER A 101 68.03 43.16 23.95
CA SER A 101 68.78 44.22 23.25
C SER A 101 68.16 44.84 21.98
N LYS A 102 68.19 46.19 21.95
CA LYS A 102 67.85 47.05 20.81
C LYS A 102 69.13 47.36 20.02
N THR A 103 69.58 46.45 19.17
CA THR A 103 70.34 46.71 17.93
C THR A 103 70.66 45.37 17.26
N GLN A 104 70.56 45.32 15.93
CA GLN A 104 70.59 44.14 15.04
C GLN A 104 69.28 43.36 14.91
N SER A 105 68.35 43.89 14.10
CA SER A 105 67.08 43.24 13.78
C SER A 105 66.72 43.29 12.29
N VAL A 106 67.66 43.03 11.39
CA VAL A 106 67.33 42.85 9.95
C VAL A 106 67.91 41.55 9.37
N LEU A 107 69.06 41.07 9.84
CA LEU A 107 69.69 39.85 9.28
C LEU A 107 69.41 38.54 10.06
N ALA A 108 68.83 38.61 11.26
CA ALA A 108 68.44 37.43 12.03
C ALA A 108 67.01 36.93 11.74
N ALA A 109 66.23 37.67 10.95
CA ALA A 109 64.87 37.28 10.55
C ALA A 109 64.83 36.34 9.32
N LEU A 110 65.97 36.18 8.61
CA LEU A 110 66.06 35.41 7.36
C LEU A 110 66.77 34.06 7.49
N LYS A 111 67.18 33.66 8.69
CA LYS A 111 67.65 32.30 8.94
C LYS A 111 66.99 31.71 10.19
N THR A 112 66.30 30.59 9.95
CA THR A 112 65.76 29.58 10.88
C THR A 112 64.32 29.76 11.39
N PRO A 113 63.36 28.95 10.89
CA PRO A 113 62.15 28.61 11.64
C PRO A 113 62.50 27.50 12.62
N LEU A 114 63.12 27.82 13.75
CA LEU A 114 63.12 26.91 14.90
C LEU A 114 61.83 27.19 15.66
N ALA A 115 60.76 26.52 15.22
CA ALA A 115 59.56 26.30 16.03
C ALA A 115 60.00 25.80 17.41
N ASP A 116 59.29 26.18 18.48
CA ASP A 116 59.50 25.52 19.77
C ASP A 116 59.41 24.01 19.52
N PRO A 117 60.46 23.22 19.83
CA PRO A 117 60.52 21.82 19.47
C PRO A 117 59.31 21.04 20.01
N LYS A 118 58.68 21.53 21.08
CA LYS A 118 57.47 20.93 21.65
C LYS A 118 56.20 21.23 20.86
N ILE A 119 56.01 22.47 20.37
CA ILE A 119 54.86 22.79 19.51
C ILE A 119 54.98 22.02 18.18
N SER A 120 56.20 21.93 17.64
CA SER A 120 56.46 21.13 16.44
C SER A 120 56.26 19.63 16.66
N ASP A 121 56.58 19.11 17.85
CA ASP A 121 56.31 17.71 18.21
C ASP A 121 54.81 17.44 18.32
N LEU A 122 54.03 18.33 18.96
CA LEU A 122 52.57 18.24 19.02
C LEU A 122 51.93 18.30 17.63
N GLU A 123 52.46 19.12 16.73
CA GLU A 123 52.00 19.19 15.33
C GLU A 123 52.29 17.88 14.57
N LYS A 124 53.45 17.25 14.80
CA LYS A 124 53.76 15.91 14.25
C LYS A 124 52.85 14.82 14.82
N GLN A 125 52.53 14.87 16.11
CA GLN A 125 51.59 13.94 16.73
C GLN A 125 50.17 14.12 16.20
N LEU A 126 49.73 15.36 15.99
CA LEU A 126 48.47 15.67 15.33
C LEU A 126 48.44 15.17 13.89
N GLN A 127 49.56 15.28 13.17
CA GLN A 127 49.68 14.75 11.81
C GLN A 127 49.57 13.21 11.79
N ARG A 128 50.16 12.51 12.76
CA ARG A 128 49.97 11.05 12.90
C ARG A 128 48.51 10.67 13.13
N CYS A 129 47.81 11.40 14.00
CA CYS A 129 46.38 11.18 14.24
C CYS A 129 45.56 11.38 12.95
N ARG A 130 45.91 12.38 12.11
CA ARG A 130 45.29 12.59 10.78
C ARG A 130 45.54 11.42 9.83
N ASP A 131 46.77 10.93 9.77
CA ASP A 131 47.15 9.85 8.86
C ASP A 131 46.47 8.52 9.26
N GLN A 132 46.39 8.23 10.56
CA GLN A 132 45.64 7.08 11.08
C GLN A 132 44.12 7.21 10.85
N LEU A 133 43.55 8.41 11.06
CA LEU A 133 42.14 8.68 10.75
C LEU A 133 41.85 8.43 9.27
N HIS A 134 42.73 8.89 8.39
CA HIS A 134 42.63 8.67 6.95
C HIS A 134 42.65 7.17 6.60
N PHE A 135 43.57 6.40 7.18
CA PHE A 135 43.64 4.95 6.99
C PHE A 135 42.34 4.25 7.42
N HIS A 136 41.80 4.60 8.60
CA HIS A 136 40.58 3.98 9.12
C HIS A 136 39.32 4.35 8.34
N ILE A 137 39.18 5.62 7.91
CA ILE A 137 38.09 6.05 7.03
C ILE A 137 38.11 5.27 5.71
N THR A 138 39.30 4.97 5.17
CA THR A 138 39.45 4.18 3.93
C THR A 138 39.11 2.70 4.15
N SER A 139 39.33 2.16 5.35
CA SER A 139 39.01 0.77 5.69
C SER A 139 37.53 0.53 5.99
N LEU A 140 36.75 1.58 6.25
CA LEU A 140 35.29 1.49 6.40
C LEU A 140 34.65 1.22 5.03
N SER A 141 34.55 -0.07 4.66
CA SER A 141 33.98 -0.52 3.40
C SER A 141 32.48 -0.15 3.29
N SER A 142 32.04 0.28 2.10
CA SER A 142 30.62 0.54 1.82
C SER A 142 29.72 -0.69 1.95
N GLU A 143 30.27 -1.90 1.82
CA GLU A 143 29.54 -3.17 1.90
C GLU A 143 29.07 -3.48 3.33
N ASN A 144 29.95 -3.37 4.33
CA ASN A 144 29.59 -3.55 5.75
C ASN A 144 28.49 -2.59 6.24
N LEU A 145 28.43 -1.38 5.66
CA LEU A 145 27.39 -0.39 5.95
C LEU A 145 26.04 -0.77 5.35
N LYS A 146 26.00 -1.22 4.09
CA LYS A 146 24.75 -1.63 3.44
C LYS A 146 24.08 -2.78 4.20
N ASP A 147 24.84 -3.79 4.59
CA ASP A 147 24.31 -4.94 5.31
C ASP A 147 23.79 -4.57 6.71
N LEU A 148 24.50 -3.73 7.46
CA LEU A 148 24.05 -3.29 8.79
C LEU A 148 22.92 -2.26 8.75
N LEU A 149 22.78 -1.48 7.68
CA LEU A 149 21.61 -0.62 7.44
C LEU A 149 20.33 -1.44 7.25
N THR A 150 20.42 -2.64 6.64
CA THR A 150 19.27 -3.56 6.59
C THR A 150 18.87 -4.09 7.97
N VAL A 151 19.85 -4.31 8.86
CA VAL A 151 19.61 -4.71 10.25
C VAL A 151 19.02 -3.58 11.07
N SER A 152 19.51 -2.34 10.88
CA SER A 152 19.04 -1.17 11.61
C SER A 152 17.60 -0.77 11.26
N LYS A 153 17.07 -1.12 10.07
CA LYS A 153 15.64 -0.93 9.73
C LYS A 153 14.68 -1.64 10.70
N LYS A 154 15.15 -2.67 11.40
CA LYS A 154 14.37 -3.48 12.34
C LYS A 154 14.57 -3.08 13.80
N ASP A 155 15.50 -2.17 14.09
CA ASP A 155 15.88 -1.73 15.45
C ASP A 155 15.98 -0.19 15.53
N GLY A 156 15.16 0.43 16.35
CA GLY A 156 14.91 1.86 16.33
C GLY A 156 15.65 2.61 17.41
N ALA A 157 16.14 1.88 18.42
CA ALA A 157 17.23 2.40 19.21
C ALA A 157 18.43 2.67 18.28
N ARG A 158 18.74 1.73 17.37
CA ARG A 158 19.80 1.92 16.36
C ARG A 158 19.48 3.00 15.32
N LEU A 159 18.23 3.12 14.85
CA LEU A 159 17.85 4.22 13.93
C LEU A 159 18.01 5.59 14.57
N THR A 160 17.65 5.74 15.84
CA THR A 160 17.84 7.00 16.57
C THR A 160 19.32 7.35 16.70
N GLN A 161 20.15 6.35 17.01
CA GLN A 161 21.59 6.54 17.10
C GLN A 161 22.20 6.87 15.73
N LEU A 162 21.70 6.27 14.65
CA LEU A 162 22.08 6.59 13.29
C LEU A 162 21.73 8.04 12.94
N GLU A 163 20.52 8.51 13.28
CA GLU A 163 20.10 9.90 13.05
C GLU A 163 21.02 10.89 13.77
N VAL A 164 21.32 10.64 15.05
CA VAL A 164 22.25 11.47 15.82
C VAL A 164 23.64 11.48 15.18
N SER A 165 24.14 10.32 14.76
CA SER A 165 25.47 10.17 14.17
C SER A 165 25.58 10.85 12.80
N VAL A 166 24.56 10.73 11.95
CA VAL A 166 24.47 11.42 10.65
C VAL A 166 24.45 12.93 10.83
N ASN A 167 23.67 13.44 11.79
CA ASN A 167 23.61 14.88 12.07
C ASN A 167 24.95 15.43 12.62
N GLN A 168 25.62 14.67 13.51
CA GLN A 168 26.95 15.02 14.00
C GLN A 168 27.97 15.10 12.85
N LEU A 169 28.00 14.10 11.97
CA LEU A 169 28.91 14.07 10.83
C LEU A 169 28.62 15.23 9.85
N ARG A 170 27.35 15.53 9.59
CA ARG A 170 26.94 16.67 8.75
C ARG A 170 27.47 17.98 9.31
N GLN A 171 27.32 18.20 10.61
CA GLN A 171 27.80 19.40 11.29
C GLN A 171 29.33 19.50 11.24
N ALA A 172 30.03 18.40 11.52
CA ALA A 172 31.49 18.33 11.43
C ALA A 172 32.01 18.70 10.03
N LEU A 173 31.37 18.20 8.98
CA LEU A 173 31.74 18.51 7.60
C LEU A 173 31.47 19.96 7.20
N GLN A 174 30.39 20.58 7.70
CA GLN A 174 30.11 22.01 7.49
C GLN A 174 31.14 22.92 8.19
N ASP A 175 31.58 22.55 9.39
CA ASP A 175 32.59 23.29 10.15
C ASP A 175 33.99 23.24 9.50
N ILE A 176 34.30 22.15 8.81
CA ILE A 176 35.56 21.99 8.05
C ILE A 176 35.52 22.81 6.74
N ASN A 177 34.40 22.78 6.01
CA ASN A 177 34.30 23.41 4.68
C ASN A 177 34.22 24.96 4.73
N SER A 178 33.96 25.55 5.90
CA SER A 178 33.76 26.99 6.08
C SER A 178 35.03 27.79 6.45
N LYS A 179 36.19 27.14 6.64
CA LYS A 179 37.40 27.79 7.19
C LYS A 179 38.68 27.37 6.44
N GLU A 180 39.53 28.34 6.09
CA GLU A 180 40.71 28.30 5.19
C GLU A 180 41.87 27.32 5.56
N VAL A 181 41.67 26.33 6.43
CA VAL A 181 42.72 25.37 6.80
C VAL A 181 42.37 24.00 6.22
N GLN A 182 43.08 23.58 5.15
CA GLN A 182 43.01 22.20 4.64
C GLN A 182 43.68 21.26 5.67
N THR A 183 42.90 20.88 6.68
CA THR A 183 43.30 20.02 7.81
C THR A 183 43.26 18.53 7.43
N ILE A 184 42.50 18.14 6.41
CA ILE A 184 42.19 16.75 6.01
C ILE A 184 42.37 16.60 4.49
N SER A 185 42.85 15.43 4.04
CA SER A 185 43.01 15.10 2.61
C SER A 185 41.67 15.10 1.87
N ASP A 186 41.65 15.62 0.63
CA ASP A 186 40.48 15.62 -0.25
C ASP A 186 39.87 14.22 -0.45
N TYR A 187 40.72 13.18 -0.43
CA TYR A 187 40.28 11.78 -0.54
C TYR A 187 39.44 11.30 0.65
N ALA A 188 39.86 11.64 1.89
CA ALA A 188 39.11 11.33 3.11
C ALA A 188 37.82 12.15 3.20
N LEU A 189 37.85 13.41 2.77
CA LEU A 189 36.65 14.25 2.67
C LEU A 189 35.62 13.65 1.70
N GLY A 190 36.08 13.07 0.59
CA GLY A 190 35.23 12.33 -0.35
C GLY A 190 34.55 11.11 0.30
N HIS A 191 35.30 10.30 1.05
CA HIS A 191 34.75 9.14 1.77
C HIS A 191 33.74 9.55 2.86
N LEU A 192 34.01 10.61 3.61
CA LEU A 192 33.09 11.10 4.64
C LEU A 192 31.78 11.65 4.06
N LYS A 193 31.86 12.37 2.93
CA LYS A 193 30.66 12.80 2.18
C LYS A 193 29.87 11.60 1.69
N HIS A 194 30.55 10.54 1.24
CA HIS A 194 29.91 9.31 0.83
C HIS A 194 29.21 8.62 2.03
N LEU A 195 29.88 8.49 3.18
CA LEU A 195 29.30 7.94 4.41
C LEU A 195 28.07 8.73 4.87
N LEU A 196 28.14 10.06 4.84
CA LEU A 196 27.01 10.92 5.14
C LEU A 196 25.84 10.64 4.18
N SER A 197 26.11 10.57 2.88
CA SER A 197 25.07 10.28 1.87
C SER A 197 24.40 8.92 2.07
N LEU A 198 25.16 7.90 2.49
CA LEU A 198 24.62 6.57 2.79
C LEU A 198 23.72 6.58 4.04
N GLY A 199 24.15 7.28 5.11
CA GLY A 199 23.34 7.43 6.32
C GLY A 199 22.06 8.23 6.07
N GLU A 200 22.14 9.32 5.32
CA GLU A 200 20.97 10.10 4.89
C GLU A 200 20.01 9.27 4.04
N ALA A 201 20.53 8.49 3.08
CA ALA A 201 19.71 7.60 2.26
C ALA A 201 18.92 6.58 3.09
N ALA A 202 19.54 6.00 4.13
CA ALA A 202 18.87 5.05 5.01
C ALA A 202 17.77 5.70 5.85
N LEU A 203 18.02 6.88 6.42
CA LEU A 203 17.01 7.63 7.18
C LEU A 203 15.85 8.04 6.29
N ASN A 204 16.13 8.47 5.06
CA ASN A 204 15.12 8.80 4.06
C ASN A 204 14.25 7.58 3.71
N GLU A 205 14.85 6.40 3.56
CA GLU A 205 14.11 5.16 3.30
C GLU A 205 13.20 4.76 4.48
N VAL A 206 13.64 4.99 5.71
CA VAL A 206 12.82 4.73 6.90
C VAL A 206 11.67 5.73 7.02
N ALA A 207 11.93 7.01 6.76
CA ALA A 207 10.88 8.03 6.73
C ALA A 207 9.84 7.75 5.64
N GLN A 208 10.30 7.35 4.46
CA GLN A 208 9.49 6.90 3.34
C GLN A 208 8.52 5.79 3.77
N ASP A 209 9.06 4.71 4.32
CA ASP A 209 8.30 3.54 4.70
C ASP A 209 7.29 3.85 5.84
N ARG A 210 7.67 4.69 6.81
CA ARG A 210 6.75 5.17 7.86
C ARG A 210 5.56 5.94 7.28
N ILE A 211 5.79 6.81 6.31
CA ILE A 211 4.73 7.60 5.66
C ILE A 211 3.86 6.71 4.78
N LEU A 212 4.44 5.80 4.00
CA LEU A 212 3.69 4.84 3.19
C LEU A 212 2.78 3.96 4.06
N ARG A 213 3.29 3.48 5.20
CA ARG A 213 2.49 2.76 6.21
C ARG A 213 1.38 3.64 6.79
N GLY A 214 1.66 4.92 7.06
CA GLY A 214 0.66 5.90 7.48
C GLY A 214 -0.46 6.13 6.45
N ILE A 215 -0.12 6.24 5.17
CA ILE A 215 -1.09 6.38 4.07
C ILE A 215 -1.99 5.13 3.97
N LYS A 216 -1.41 3.94 4.15
CA LYS A 216 -2.13 2.66 4.12
C LYS A 216 -2.93 2.38 5.40
N ALA A 217 -2.61 3.03 6.52
CA ALA A 217 -3.18 2.72 7.83
C ALA A 217 -4.73 2.71 7.81
N GLY A 218 -5.31 1.60 8.23
CA GLY A 218 -6.76 1.37 8.22
C GLY A 218 -7.35 1.06 6.84
N PHE A 219 -6.54 0.98 5.78
CA PHE A 219 -6.93 0.65 4.42
C PHE A 219 -6.15 -0.56 3.88
N GLU A 220 -6.12 -1.65 4.64
CA GLU A 220 -5.29 -2.81 4.33
C GLU A 220 -5.67 -3.50 3.00
N ASP A 221 -6.96 -3.46 2.65
CA ASP A 221 -7.54 -4.01 1.44
C ASP A 221 -7.50 -3.03 0.24
N MET A 222 -6.58 -2.06 0.24
CA MET A 222 -6.38 -1.05 -0.81
C MET A 222 -6.32 -1.66 -2.22
N HIS A 223 -5.63 -2.79 -2.38
CA HIS A 223 -5.44 -3.45 -3.69
C HIS A 223 -6.44 -4.58 -3.96
N TYR A 224 -7.33 -4.88 -3.02
CA TYR A 224 -8.18 -6.07 -3.06
C TYR A 224 -9.02 -6.13 -4.34
N ARG A 225 -9.73 -5.04 -4.67
CA ARG A 225 -10.62 -5.02 -5.82
C ARG A 225 -9.87 -5.24 -7.14
N TYR A 226 -8.73 -4.59 -7.33
CA TYR A 226 -7.92 -4.79 -8.52
C TYR A 226 -7.45 -6.25 -8.64
N GLN A 227 -7.05 -6.86 -7.52
CA GLN A 227 -6.57 -8.24 -7.50
C GLN A 227 -7.69 -9.26 -7.75
N SER A 228 -8.90 -9.02 -7.24
CA SER A 228 -10.04 -9.95 -7.33
C SER A 228 -10.70 -10.02 -8.71
N ILE A 229 -10.48 -9.04 -9.59
CA ILE A 229 -11.01 -9.09 -10.97
C ILE A 229 -10.33 -10.21 -11.75
N ASP A 230 -11.11 -11.08 -12.40
CA ASP A 230 -10.56 -12.13 -13.23
C ASP A 230 -9.83 -11.61 -14.47
N ARG A 231 -8.91 -12.42 -15.00
CA ARG A 231 -8.29 -12.15 -16.29
C ARG A 231 -9.33 -12.33 -17.41
N PRO A 232 -9.25 -11.56 -18.51
CA PRO A 232 -10.09 -11.79 -19.68
C PRO A 232 -9.95 -13.23 -20.21
N PHE A 233 -11.03 -13.79 -20.74
CA PHE A 233 -11.02 -15.11 -21.37
C PHE A 233 -10.32 -15.05 -22.73
N GLY A 234 -9.30 -15.87 -22.93
CA GLY A 234 -8.52 -15.92 -24.18
C GLY A 234 -8.06 -14.53 -24.63
N ASP A 235 -8.31 -14.20 -25.89
CA ASP A 235 -7.94 -12.93 -26.52
C ASP A 235 -9.00 -11.82 -26.38
N THR A 236 -9.93 -11.96 -25.44
CA THR A 236 -10.98 -10.95 -25.21
C THR A 236 -10.37 -9.57 -24.94
N PHE A 237 -10.92 -8.54 -25.58
CA PHE A 237 -10.42 -7.17 -25.58
C PHE A 237 -9.07 -6.92 -26.27
N GLU A 238 -8.47 -7.88 -26.98
CA GLU A 238 -7.22 -7.61 -27.73
C GLU A 238 -7.39 -6.56 -28.83
N TRP A 239 -8.61 -6.39 -29.34
CA TRP A 239 -8.93 -5.40 -30.38
C TRP A 239 -8.54 -3.97 -29.99
N ILE A 240 -8.53 -3.62 -28.70
CA ILE A 240 -8.19 -2.25 -28.25
C ILE A 240 -6.72 -1.90 -28.49
N PHE A 241 -5.88 -2.92 -28.70
CA PHE A 241 -4.46 -2.80 -28.98
C PHE A 241 -4.09 -3.01 -30.45
N ASP A 242 -5.08 -3.03 -31.36
CA ASP A 242 -4.83 -3.13 -32.79
C ASP A 242 -4.27 -1.82 -33.36
N LEU A 243 -2.94 -1.74 -33.40
CA LEU A 243 -2.19 -0.59 -33.93
C LEU A 243 -2.33 -0.43 -35.46
N GLY A 244 -2.92 -1.40 -36.16
CA GLY A 244 -3.22 -1.29 -37.58
C GLY A 244 -4.35 -0.29 -37.90
N GLY A 245 -4.96 0.31 -36.87
CA GLY A 245 -6.03 1.31 -37.03
C GLY A 245 -7.34 0.72 -37.58
N ARG A 246 -7.48 -0.61 -37.56
CA ARG A 246 -8.65 -1.31 -38.11
C ARG A 246 -9.91 -1.10 -37.28
N SER A 247 -9.76 -0.82 -35.99
CA SER A 247 -10.85 -0.33 -35.13
C SER A 247 -10.67 1.16 -34.88
N ALA A 248 -11.71 1.94 -35.18
CA ALA A 248 -11.74 3.38 -34.93
C ALA A 248 -11.60 3.69 -33.43
N GLU A 249 -12.16 2.83 -32.57
CA GLU A 249 -12.12 2.92 -31.12
C GLU A 249 -10.72 2.62 -30.58
N ALA A 250 -10.05 1.59 -31.11
CA ALA A 250 -8.65 1.29 -30.80
C ALA A 250 -7.73 2.44 -31.22
N ALA A 251 -7.96 3.02 -32.41
CA ALA A 251 -7.22 4.19 -32.88
C ALA A 251 -7.46 5.42 -31.99
N LYS A 252 -8.71 5.66 -31.56
CA LYS A 252 -9.08 6.74 -30.63
C LYS A 252 -8.34 6.59 -29.29
N PHE A 253 -8.34 5.39 -28.72
CA PHE A 253 -7.65 5.12 -27.45
C PHE A 253 -6.12 5.21 -27.59
N THR A 254 -5.55 4.62 -28.65
CA THR A 254 -4.10 4.67 -28.91
C THR A 254 -3.62 6.11 -29.10
N LYS A 255 -4.37 6.94 -29.86
CA LYS A 255 -4.07 8.36 -30.03
C LYS A 255 -4.07 9.09 -28.69
N TRP A 256 -5.06 8.82 -27.84
CA TRP A 256 -5.08 9.39 -26.49
C TRP A 256 -3.86 8.96 -25.67
N LEU A 257 -3.45 7.68 -25.68
CA LEU A 257 -2.26 7.21 -24.97
C LEU A 257 -0.98 7.91 -25.44
N SER A 258 -0.76 8.00 -26.76
CA SER A 258 0.53 8.43 -27.32
C SER A 258 0.69 9.94 -27.45
N SER A 259 -0.41 10.69 -27.55
CA SER A 259 -0.36 12.10 -27.96
C SER A 259 -1.51 12.99 -27.48
N GLY A 260 -2.62 12.42 -26.99
CA GLY A 260 -3.71 13.21 -26.40
C GLY A 260 -3.32 13.81 -25.06
N ASP A 261 -4.29 14.36 -24.32
CA ASP A 261 -4.17 14.79 -22.93
C ASP A 261 -5.56 14.66 -22.25
N GLY A 262 -5.64 14.87 -20.93
CA GLY A 262 -6.90 14.89 -20.20
C GLY A 262 -7.51 13.49 -19.94
N ILE A 263 -8.85 13.46 -19.84
CA ILE A 263 -9.61 12.26 -19.45
C ILE A 263 -10.06 11.44 -20.67
N PHE A 264 -9.89 10.11 -20.60
CA PHE A 264 -10.49 9.15 -21.50
C PHE A 264 -11.55 8.31 -20.77
N HIS A 265 -12.76 8.24 -21.31
CA HIS A 265 -13.90 7.61 -20.68
C HIS A 265 -14.27 6.29 -21.36
N ILE A 266 -14.29 5.20 -20.58
CA ILE A 266 -14.78 3.87 -20.97
C ILE A 266 -16.17 3.65 -20.35
N CYS A 267 -17.21 3.83 -21.16
CA CYS A 267 -18.60 3.59 -20.76
C CYS A 267 -19.06 2.17 -21.11
N GLY A 268 -20.14 1.72 -20.49
CA GLY A 268 -20.83 0.52 -20.96
C GLY A 268 -21.92 0.01 -20.02
N LYS A 269 -22.79 -0.83 -20.57
CA LYS A 269 -23.84 -1.54 -19.82
C LYS A 269 -23.29 -2.30 -18.63
N LEU A 270 -24.16 -2.60 -17.67
CA LEU A 270 -23.82 -3.43 -16.52
C LEU A 270 -23.33 -4.80 -16.99
N GLY A 271 -22.28 -5.36 -16.36
CA GLY A 271 -21.76 -6.68 -16.73
C GLY A 271 -21.09 -6.78 -18.11
N SER A 272 -20.81 -5.66 -18.81
CA SER A 272 -20.14 -5.66 -20.13
C SER A 272 -18.62 -5.89 -20.09
N GLY A 273 -18.02 -6.07 -18.91
CA GLY A 273 -16.58 -6.35 -18.76
C GLY A 273 -15.67 -5.12 -18.60
N LYS A 274 -16.20 -3.96 -18.17
CA LYS A 274 -15.43 -2.72 -17.95
C LYS A 274 -14.23 -2.91 -17.03
N SER A 275 -14.44 -3.45 -15.83
CA SER A 275 -13.37 -3.69 -14.86
C SER A 275 -12.32 -4.67 -15.39
N THR A 276 -12.74 -5.69 -16.14
CA THR A 276 -11.85 -6.66 -16.80
C THR A 276 -10.99 -5.98 -17.87
N LEU A 277 -11.57 -5.12 -18.70
CA LEU A 277 -10.83 -4.30 -19.66
C LEU A 277 -9.87 -3.34 -18.95
N MET A 278 -10.33 -2.60 -17.93
CA MET A 278 -9.49 -1.66 -17.17
C MET A 278 -8.28 -2.37 -16.55
N LYS A 279 -8.48 -3.56 -15.96
CA LYS A 279 -7.37 -4.37 -15.43
C LYS A 279 -6.38 -4.76 -16.52
N LYS A 280 -6.87 -5.18 -17.69
CA LYS A 280 -6.01 -5.47 -18.86
C LYS A 280 -5.20 -4.25 -19.25
N LEU A 281 -5.85 -3.09 -19.42
CA LEU A 281 -5.21 -1.83 -19.83
C LEU A 281 -4.08 -1.40 -18.90
N CYS A 282 -4.31 -1.46 -17.57
CA CYS A 282 -3.33 -1.06 -16.55
C CYS A 282 -2.03 -1.87 -16.63
N GLY A 283 -2.14 -3.18 -16.85
CA GLY A 283 -1.03 -4.12 -16.82
C GLY A 283 -0.39 -4.40 -18.18
N HIS A 284 -0.93 -3.85 -19.28
CA HIS A 284 -0.50 -4.24 -20.61
C HIS A 284 0.74 -3.48 -21.10
N ASN A 285 1.70 -4.23 -21.67
CA ASN A 285 2.97 -3.67 -22.16
C ASN A 285 2.77 -2.62 -23.25
N ARG A 286 1.78 -2.79 -24.15
CA ARG A 286 1.51 -1.82 -25.22
C ARG A 286 0.98 -0.51 -24.69
N THR A 287 0.11 -0.53 -23.66
CA THR A 287 -0.34 0.69 -22.98
C THR A 287 0.85 1.47 -22.45
N ARG A 288 1.77 0.79 -21.75
CA ARG A 288 2.99 1.40 -21.21
C ARG A 288 3.90 1.92 -22.31
N ALA A 289 4.03 1.21 -23.44
CA ALA A 289 4.84 1.64 -24.56
C ALA A 289 4.31 2.93 -25.21
N GLU A 290 3.00 3.05 -25.44
CA GLU A 290 2.40 4.27 -26.00
C GLU A 290 2.48 5.45 -25.03
N LEU A 291 2.24 5.23 -23.73
CA LEU A 291 2.38 6.27 -22.71
C LEU A 291 3.82 6.78 -22.57
N LYS A 292 4.82 5.91 -22.77
CA LYS A 292 6.23 6.32 -22.82
C LYS A 292 6.51 7.27 -23.99
N LYS A 293 5.85 7.09 -25.15
CA LYS A 293 5.99 8.04 -26.27
C LYS A 293 5.45 9.42 -25.90
N TRP A 294 4.32 9.48 -25.20
CA TRP A 294 3.76 10.73 -24.68
C TRP A 294 4.72 11.40 -23.68
N ALA A 295 5.24 10.65 -22.72
CA ALA A 295 6.17 11.16 -21.72
C ALA A 295 7.49 11.67 -22.36
N TYR A 296 7.99 10.95 -23.36
CA TYR A 296 9.15 11.38 -24.17
C TYR A 296 8.87 12.69 -24.91
N ALA A 297 7.72 12.81 -25.57
CA ALA A 297 7.32 14.03 -26.28
C ALA A 297 7.17 15.26 -25.37
N LYS A 298 6.97 15.07 -24.06
CA LYS A 298 6.91 16.15 -23.05
C LYS A 298 8.29 16.52 -22.48
N GLY A 299 9.38 16.08 -23.10
CA GLY A 299 10.75 16.39 -22.70
C GLY A 299 11.42 15.28 -21.89
N ASP A 300 11.19 14.02 -22.29
CA ASP A 300 11.73 12.83 -21.63
C ASP A 300 11.41 12.75 -20.12
N ARG A 301 10.15 13.06 -19.80
CA ARG A 301 9.63 13.01 -18.43
C ARG A 301 9.48 11.57 -17.96
N GLU A 302 9.63 11.33 -16.66
CA GLU A 302 9.47 10.01 -16.08
C GLU A 302 7.99 9.64 -15.91
N LEU A 303 7.61 8.43 -16.35
CA LEU A 303 6.23 7.95 -16.36
C LEU A 303 5.87 7.24 -15.05
N ILE A 304 4.88 7.78 -14.32
CA ILE A 304 4.29 7.16 -13.13
C ILE A 304 2.85 6.74 -13.44
N MET A 305 2.58 5.44 -13.33
CA MET A 305 1.25 4.87 -13.53
C MET A 305 0.65 4.46 -12.19
N SER A 306 -0.60 4.83 -11.96
CA SER A 306 -1.37 4.42 -10.78
C SER A 306 -2.76 3.96 -11.20
N ASN A 307 -3.37 3.14 -10.36
CA ASN A 307 -4.74 2.68 -10.56
C ASN A 307 -5.53 2.64 -9.26
N PHE A 308 -6.84 2.82 -9.38
CA PHE A 308 -7.79 2.67 -8.30
C PHE A 308 -9.08 2.08 -8.84
N PHE A 309 -9.61 1.07 -8.16
CA PHE A 309 -10.83 0.40 -8.57
C PHE A 309 -11.83 0.57 -7.45
N PHE A 310 -12.86 1.37 -7.69
CA PHE A 310 -13.94 1.50 -6.74
C PHE A 310 -14.64 0.15 -6.54
N TYR A 311 -15.08 -0.11 -5.32
CA TYR A 311 -15.78 -1.34 -4.97
C TYR A 311 -16.93 -1.05 -4.01
N ALA A 312 -18.15 -1.00 -4.52
CA ALA A 312 -19.34 -0.69 -3.73
C ALA A 312 -19.64 -1.76 -2.67
N LEU A 313 -19.38 -3.03 -2.99
CA LEU A 313 -19.48 -4.18 -2.07
C LEU A 313 -18.25 -4.31 -1.16
N GLY A 314 -17.34 -3.34 -1.22
CA GLY A 314 -16.16 -3.28 -0.39
C GLY A 314 -16.50 -3.11 1.08
N SER A 315 -15.88 -3.90 1.94
CA SER A 315 -16.03 -3.77 3.39
C SER A 315 -15.46 -2.45 3.91
N ALA A 316 -14.41 -1.92 3.28
CA ALA A 316 -13.82 -0.65 3.64
C ALA A 316 -14.48 0.52 2.88
N SER A 317 -14.99 1.51 3.59
CA SER A 317 -15.55 2.77 3.04
C SER A 317 -14.55 3.52 2.16
N ARG A 318 -13.25 3.30 2.39
CA ARG A 318 -12.19 3.84 1.53
C ARG A 318 -12.23 3.25 0.12
N GLN A 319 -12.72 2.03 -0.09
CA GLN A 319 -12.89 1.46 -1.44
C GLN A 319 -14.00 2.16 -2.25
N ARG A 320 -14.81 3.02 -1.63
CA ARG A 320 -15.92 3.72 -2.28
C ARG A 320 -15.91 5.24 -2.10
N SER A 321 -14.80 5.85 -1.69
CA SER A 321 -14.71 7.30 -1.42
C SER A 321 -13.52 7.97 -2.11
N LEU A 322 -13.62 9.29 -2.31
CA LEU A 322 -12.52 10.12 -2.85
C LEU A 322 -11.25 10.02 -2.02
N MET A 323 -11.39 9.92 -0.70
CA MET A 323 -10.26 9.80 0.19
C MET A 323 -9.48 8.49 -0.03
N GLY A 324 -10.16 7.38 -0.33
CA GLY A 324 -9.48 6.15 -0.68
C GLY A 324 -8.82 6.21 -2.06
N LEU A 325 -9.44 6.92 -3.02
CA LEU A 325 -8.80 7.24 -4.31
C LEU A 325 -7.50 8.02 -4.07
N PHE A 326 -7.53 9.14 -3.36
CA PHE A 326 -6.34 9.97 -3.09
C PHE A 326 -5.23 9.20 -2.37
N ARG A 327 -5.58 8.44 -1.32
CA ARG A 327 -4.63 7.57 -0.60
C ARG A 327 -3.95 6.58 -1.53
N THR A 328 -4.72 5.90 -2.38
CA THR A 328 -4.18 4.87 -3.27
C THR A 328 -3.30 5.49 -4.35
N LEU A 329 -3.73 6.61 -4.95
CA LEU A 329 -2.94 7.33 -5.95
C LEU A 329 -1.61 7.79 -5.36
N LEU A 330 -1.63 8.47 -4.21
CA LEU A 330 -0.43 8.94 -3.52
C LEU A 330 0.46 7.77 -3.10
N TYR A 331 -0.11 6.70 -2.54
CA TYR A 331 0.66 5.50 -2.17
C TYR A 331 1.42 4.93 -3.36
N HIS A 332 0.77 4.74 -4.52
CA HIS A 332 1.44 4.23 -5.72
C HIS A 332 2.49 5.20 -6.26
N ILE A 333 2.21 6.51 -6.28
CA ILE A 333 3.17 7.53 -6.73
C ILE A 333 4.44 7.48 -5.87
N LEU A 334 4.28 7.47 -4.55
CA LEU A 334 5.39 7.48 -3.61
C LEU A 334 6.13 6.13 -3.56
N ALA A 335 5.42 5.02 -3.76
CA ALA A 335 6.05 3.70 -3.89
C ALA A 335 6.86 3.59 -5.18
N ALA A 336 6.39 4.18 -6.29
CA ALA A 336 7.11 4.21 -7.55
C ALA A 336 8.32 5.17 -7.50
N ASN A 337 8.17 6.32 -6.83
CA ASN A 337 9.24 7.28 -6.67
C ASN A 337 9.32 7.84 -5.24
N PRO A 338 10.21 7.27 -4.40
CA PRO A 338 10.42 7.73 -3.03
C PRO A 338 10.86 9.19 -2.89
N GLY A 339 11.50 9.75 -3.93
CA GLY A 339 12.01 11.12 -3.90
C GLY A 339 10.91 12.16 -3.72
N LEU A 340 9.67 11.86 -4.16
CA LEU A 340 8.52 12.76 -4.10
C LEU A 340 7.90 12.88 -2.70
N THR A 341 8.23 11.98 -1.76
CA THR A 341 7.54 11.96 -0.46
C THR A 341 7.83 13.17 0.37
N LYS A 342 9.08 13.66 0.37
CA LYS A 342 9.42 14.90 1.09
C LYS A 342 8.74 16.13 0.48
N ASP A 343 8.43 16.09 -0.82
CA ASP A 343 7.81 17.20 -1.54
C ASP A 343 6.29 17.21 -1.30
N LEU A 344 5.65 16.04 -1.30
CA LEU A 344 4.21 15.90 -1.06
C LEU A 344 3.84 15.90 0.43
N PHE A 345 4.72 15.37 1.30
CA PHE A 345 4.51 15.22 2.74
C PHE A 345 5.65 15.83 3.60
N PRO A 346 6.05 17.11 3.41
CA PRO A 346 7.18 17.75 4.12
C PRO A 346 7.06 17.75 5.65
N ALA A 347 5.86 18.00 6.19
CA ALA A 347 5.64 18.03 7.64
C ALA A 347 5.76 16.62 8.24
N GLN A 348 5.16 15.63 7.58
CA GLN A 348 5.21 14.23 8.00
C GLN A 348 6.62 13.66 7.79
N TRP A 349 7.34 14.10 6.76
CA TRP A 349 8.75 13.78 6.53
C TRP A 349 9.63 14.24 7.69
N THR A 350 9.50 15.50 8.08
CA THR A 350 10.22 16.06 9.23
C THR A 350 9.89 15.28 10.51
N ARG A 351 8.60 15.03 10.77
CA ARG A 351 8.16 14.22 11.93
C ARG A 351 8.67 12.78 11.89
N ALA A 352 8.71 12.16 10.71
CA ALA A 352 9.15 10.78 10.52
C ALA A 352 10.65 10.64 10.75
N LEU A 353 11.43 11.69 10.48
CA LEU A 353 12.84 11.76 10.84
C LEU A 353 13.00 12.00 12.35
N SER A 354 12.31 12.99 12.94
CA SER A 354 12.51 13.40 14.34
C SER A 354 11.98 12.44 15.43
N ARG A 355 11.39 11.29 15.09
CA ARG A 355 10.78 10.36 16.07
C ARG A 355 11.65 9.12 16.33
N PRO A 356 12.09 8.89 17.59
CA PRO A 356 13.09 7.87 17.93
C PRO A 356 12.58 6.42 18.08
N SER A 357 11.30 6.10 17.86
CA SER A 357 10.81 4.71 18.06
C SER A 357 10.42 3.98 16.77
N ILE A 358 10.85 2.72 16.63
CA ILE A 358 10.54 1.80 15.48
C ILE A 358 9.03 1.73 15.23
N HIS A 359 8.28 1.74 16.32
CA HIS A 359 6.85 1.48 16.35
C HIS A 359 6.00 2.74 16.28
N SER A 360 6.59 3.95 16.23
CA SER A 360 5.78 5.13 15.93
C SER A 360 5.40 5.11 14.45
N THR A 361 4.17 4.73 14.16
CA THR A 361 3.54 5.06 12.89
C THR A 361 3.63 6.58 12.71
N CYS A 362 4.10 7.04 11.55
CA CYS A 362 3.83 8.41 11.17
C CYS A 362 2.34 8.46 10.88
N GLU A 363 1.55 9.01 11.81
CA GLU A 363 0.13 9.22 11.59
C GLU A 363 -0.03 10.18 10.43
N VAL A 364 -0.71 9.69 9.38
CA VAL A 364 -1.10 10.48 8.20
C VAL A 364 -2.62 10.56 8.22
N PHE A 365 -3.13 11.75 8.51
CA PHE A 365 -4.56 12.02 8.61
C PHE A 365 -5.16 12.35 7.24
N ASP A 366 -6.49 12.35 7.15
CA ASP A 366 -7.23 12.72 5.94
C ASP A 366 -6.85 14.12 5.43
N ASP A 367 -6.60 15.06 6.34
CA ASP A 367 -6.17 16.42 5.99
C ASP A 367 -4.78 16.44 5.34
N ASP A 368 -3.86 15.62 5.85
CA ASP A 368 -2.52 15.45 5.27
C ASP A 368 -2.60 14.90 3.83
N ILE A 369 -3.51 13.94 3.60
CA ILE A 369 -3.78 13.38 2.27
C ILE A 369 -4.33 14.43 1.31
N LYS A 370 -5.27 15.27 1.77
CA LYS A 370 -5.83 16.36 0.95
C LYS A 370 -4.76 17.38 0.60
N GLN A 371 -3.97 17.82 1.58
CA GLN A 371 -2.87 18.75 1.33
C GLN A 371 -1.83 18.17 0.35
N ALA A 372 -1.50 16.88 0.47
CA ALA A 372 -0.60 16.22 -0.47
C ALA A 372 -1.19 16.13 -1.88
N TYR A 373 -2.49 15.87 -2.01
CA TYR A 373 -3.20 15.90 -3.29
C TYR A 373 -3.23 17.30 -3.90
N GLU A 374 -3.55 18.33 -3.11
CA GLU A 374 -3.53 19.73 -3.55
C GLU A 374 -2.13 20.18 -3.98
N ARG A 375 -1.08 19.73 -3.28
CA ARG A 375 0.30 19.92 -3.74
C ARG A 375 0.47 19.24 -5.10
N LEU A 376 0.12 17.96 -5.24
CA LEU A 376 0.22 17.25 -6.51
C LEU A 376 -0.48 17.99 -7.68
N THR A 377 -1.60 18.67 -7.44
CA THR A 377 -2.38 19.38 -8.47
C THR A 377 -1.92 20.82 -8.75
N ASN A 378 -1.50 21.55 -7.71
CA ASN A 378 -1.20 22.99 -7.78
C ASN A 378 0.32 23.24 -7.92
N GLN A 379 0.89 22.84 -9.06
CA GLN A 379 2.33 22.90 -9.34
C GLN A 379 2.71 24.12 -10.18
N ASN A 380 3.91 24.66 -9.98
CA ASN A 380 4.52 25.68 -10.85
C ASN A 380 5.57 25.06 -11.78
N ASP A 381 5.84 25.73 -12.91
CA ASP A 381 6.94 25.34 -13.80
C ASP A 381 8.28 25.44 -13.04
N GLY A 382 8.97 24.30 -12.88
CA GLY A 382 10.25 24.20 -12.15
C GLY A 382 10.21 23.32 -10.90
N ASP A 383 9.01 22.94 -10.41
CA ASP A 383 8.88 22.05 -9.27
C ASP A 383 9.38 20.63 -9.59
N ALA A 384 9.85 19.88 -8.58
CA ALA A 384 10.36 18.53 -8.76
C ALA A 384 9.36 17.60 -9.46
N ILE A 385 8.06 17.81 -9.21
CA ILE A 385 6.93 17.05 -9.76
C ILE A 385 6.74 17.31 -11.27
N SER A 386 7.18 18.46 -11.81
CA SER A 386 7.06 18.80 -13.23
C SER A 386 7.87 17.87 -14.16
N LYS A 387 8.81 17.10 -13.61
CA LYS A 387 9.62 16.10 -14.33
C LYS A 387 8.88 14.80 -14.61
N TYR A 388 7.65 14.66 -14.09
CA TYR A 388 6.88 13.43 -14.17
C TYR A 388 5.63 13.60 -15.02
N CYS A 389 5.26 12.48 -15.64
CA CYS A 389 4.01 12.27 -16.35
C CYS A 389 3.20 11.23 -15.57
N PHE A 390 2.04 11.62 -15.07
CA PHE A 390 1.15 10.80 -14.25
C PHE A 390 0.00 10.23 -15.09
N VAL A 391 -0.23 8.93 -14.96
CA VAL A 391 -1.34 8.25 -15.63
C VAL A 391 -2.15 7.47 -14.61
N PHE A 392 -3.43 7.81 -14.50
CA PHE A 392 -4.35 7.21 -13.53
C PHE A 392 -5.42 6.40 -14.26
N PHE A 393 -5.55 5.13 -13.87
CA PHE A 393 -6.66 4.27 -14.30
C PHE A 393 -7.65 4.12 -13.16
N ILE A 394 -8.84 4.68 -13.31
CA ILE A 394 -9.86 4.74 -12.27
C ILE A 394 -11.10 3.97 -12.74
N ASP A 395 -11.34 2.79 -12.18
CA ASP A 395 -12.46 1.93 -12.57
C ASP A 395 -13.67 2.14 -11.65
N GLY A 396 -14.86 2.23 -12.25
CA GLY A 396 -16.12 2.16 -11.52
C GLY A 396 -16.54 3.47 -10.86
N LEU A 397 -16.50 4.61 -11.58
CA LEU A 397 -16.93 5.89 -11.02
C LEU A 397 -18.39 5.89 -10.51
N ASP A 398 -19.26 5.05 -11.08
CA ASP A 398 -20.64 4.83 -10.62
C ASP A 398 -20.73 4.12 -9.26
N GLU A 399 -19.64 3.48 -8.81
CA GLU A 399 -19.52 2.83 -7.51
C GLU A 399 -19.16 3.80 -6.38
N TYR A 400 -18.90 5.07 -6.69
CA TYR A 400 -18.64 6.11 -5.70
C TYR A 400 -19.83 6.27 -4.73
N GLN A 401 -19.52 6.27 -3.42
CA GLN A 401 -20.50 6.53 -2.38
C GLN A 401 -20.75 8.03 -2.29
N ILE A 402 -21.92 8.45 -2.76
CA ILE A 402 -22.40 9.83 -2.64
C ILE A 402 -22.51 10.22 -1.17
N THR A 403 -22.02 11.42 -0.84
CA THR A 403 -22.16 12.02 0.49
C THR A 403 -23.09 13.22 0.41
N THR A 404 -23.48 13.79 1.55
CA THR A 404 -24.26 15.04 1.61
C THR A 404 -23.51 16.24 1.04
N SER A 405 -22.18 16.18 0.95
CA SER A 405 -21.32 17.27 0.50
C SER A 405 -20.73 17.08 -0.89
N VAL A 406 -20.64 15.85 -1.39
CA VAL A 406 -19.98 15.53 -2.66
C VAL A 406 -20.79 14.47 -3.41
N ASP A 407 -21.41 14.89 -4.51
CA ASP A 407 -22.10 14.01 -5.43
C ASP A 407 -21.17 13.52 -6.56
N ARG A 408 -21.73 12.81 -7.55
CA ARG A 408 -20.95 12.31 -8.69
C ARG A 408 -20.43 13.43 -9.59
N ARG A 409 -21.16 14.55 -9.74
CA ARG A 409 -20.71 15.68 -10.56
C ARG A 409 -19.52 16.35 -9.90
N GLU A 410 -19.59 16.58 -8.60
CA GLU A 410 -18.50 17.16 -7.81
C GLU A 410 -17.24 16.27 -7.86
N MET A 411 -17.40 14.94 -7.73
CA MET A 411 -16.30 13.99 -7.93
C MET A 411 -15.68 14.10 -9.34
N VAL A 412 -16.49 14.23 -10.38
CA VAL A 412 -16.00 14.44 -11.75
C VAL A 412 -15.27 15.78 -11.88
N HIS A 413 -15.73 16.84 -11.20
CA HIS A 413 -15.04 18.12 -11.16
C HIS A 413 -13.62 17.98 -10.60
N TYR A 414 -13.41 17.29 -9.48
CA TYR A 414 -12.06 17.03 -8.95
C TYR A 414 -11.14 16.31 -9.96
N LEU A 415 -11.67 15.35 -10.72
CA LEU A 415 -10.89 14.65 -11.75
C LEU A 415 -10.57 15.56 -12.94
N LEU A 416 -11.51 16.41 -13.35
CA LEU A 416 -11.30 17.37 -14.42
C LEU A 416 -10.27 18.42 -14.02
N GLU A 417 -10.35 18.97 -12.81
CA GLU A 417 -9.36 19.91 -12.25
C GLU A 417 -7.97 19.30 -12.23
N LEU A 418 -7.83 18.06 -11.76
CA LEU A 418 -6.57 17.32 -11.81
C LEU A 418 -6.04 17.16 -13.24
N SER A 419 -6.92 16.81 -14.19
CA SER A 419 -6.53 16.62 -15.58
C SER A 419 -6.15 17.93 -16.30
N ASN A 420 -6.78 19.04 -15.89
CA ASN A 420 -6.60 20.39 -16.44
C ASN A 420 -5.55 21.21 -15.69
N GLY A 421 -4.99 20.67 -14.60
CA GLY A 421 -3.95 21.30 -13.80
C GLY A 421 -2.67 21.58 -14.58
N VAL A 422 -1.67 22.16 -13.91
CA VAL A 422 -0.51 22.75 -14.58
C VAL A 422 0.28 21.73 -15.41
N SER A 423 0.49 22.10 -16.68
CA SER A 423 1.39 21.50 -17.67
C SER A 423 1.05 20.11 -18.25
N GLY A 424 -0.23 19.73 -18.34
CA GLY A 424 -0.64 18.57 -19.16
C GLY A 424 0.10 17.26 -18.82
N ASN A 425 0.44 17.12 -17.53
CA ASN A 425 1.19 16.00 -16.97
C ASN A 425 0.29 14.85 -16.55
N PHE A 426 -1.02 15.06 -16.56
CA PHE A 426 -1.99 14.08 -16.10
C PHE A 426 -2.78 13.52 -17.27
N LYS A 427 -2.83 12.19 -17.31
CA LYS A 427 -3.80 11.42 -18.09
C LYS A 427 -4.65 10.61 -17.15
N ILE A 428 -5.95 10.61 -17.35
CA ILE A 428 -6.86 9.83 -16.52
C ILE A 428 -7.74 8.97 -17.45
N CYS A 429 -7.63 7.65 -17.34
CA CYS A 429 -8.58 6.73 -17.96
C CYS A 429 -9.61 6.34 -16.90
N VAL A 430 -10.87 6.67 -17.14
CA VAL A 430 -11.97 6.38 -16.21
C VAL A 430 -12.95 5.38 -16.81
N SER A 431 -13.60 4.57 -15.98
CA SER A 431 -14.72 3.73 -16.40
C SER A 431 -15.98 4.01 -15.57
N SER A 432 -17.15 3.91 -16.21
CA SER A 432 -18.44 4.02 -15.51
C SER A 432 -19.59 3.35 -16.26
N ARG A 433 -20.75 3.24 -15.61
CA ARG A 433 -22.04 3.04 -16.27
C ARG A 433 -22.42 4.27 -17.13
N ILE A 434 -23.39 4.07 -18.00
CA ILE A 434 -23.96 5.11 -18.88
C ILE A 434 -24.94 5.95 -18.05
N GLU A 435 -24.41 6.81 -17.19
CA GLU A 435 -25.19 7.71 -16.33
C GLU A 435 -24.93 9.19 -16.71
N ASN A 436 -25.96 10.03 -16.59
CA ASN A 436 -25.93 11.43 -17.02
C ASN A 436 -24.72 12.23 -16.49
N PRO A 437 -24.33 12.17 -15.20
CA PRO A 437 -23.16 12.91 -14.73
C PRO A 437 -21.88 12.65 -15.54
N PHE A 438 -21.65 11.41 -15.96
CA PHE A 438 -20.45 11.04 -16.73
C PHE A 438 -20.62 11.33 -18.23
N MET A 439 -21.84 11.13 -18.75
CA MET A 439 -22.14 11.34 -20.16
C MET A 439 -22.14 12.84 -20.53
N ASP A 440 -22.61 13.69 -19.63
CA ASP A 440 -22.70 15.15 -19.80
C ASP A 440 -21.33 15.83 -19.64
N MET A 441 -20.51 15.37 -18.67
CA MET A 441 -19.30 16.09 -18.26
C MET A 441 -18.03 15.65 -18.99
N PHE A 442 -17.92 14.37 -19.40
CA PHE A 442 -16.75 13.91 -20.16
C PHE A 442 -16.93 14.18 -21.66
N SER A 443 -15.84 14.32 -22.41
CA SER A 443 -15.91 14.50 -23.86
C SER A 443 -16.29 13.21 -24.60
N GLU A 444 -17.19 13.30 -25.58
CA GLU A 444 -17.52 12.20 -26.52
C GLU A 444 -16.34 11.82 -27.43
N ASN A 445 -15.47 12.80 -27.75
CA ASN A 445 -14.29 12.59 -28.58
C ASN A 445 -13.26 11.67 -27.91
N SER A 446 -13.24 11.64 -26.58
CA SER A 446 -12.37 10.79 -25.76
C SER A 446 -13.18 9.72 -25.03
N ARG A 447 -14.16 9.11 -25.72
CA ARG A 447 -15.04 8.07 -25.17
C ARG A 447 -15.17 6.86 -26.07
N ILE A 448 -15.23 5.68 -25.44
CA ILE A 448 -15.64 4.42 -26.05
C ILE A 448 -16.72 3.75 -25.20
N CYS A 449 -17.68 3.07 -25.82
CA CYS A 449 -18.74 2.35 -25.12
C CYS A 449 -18.61 0.86 -25.39
N ILE A 450 -18.11 0.09 -24.42
CA ILE A 450 -17.57 -1.25 -24.70
C ILE A 450 -18.61 -2.27 -25.11
N HIS A 451 -19.85 -2.15 -24.64
CA HIS A 451 -20.96 -3.06 -24.96
C HIS A 451 -21.32 -3.06 -26.46
N THR A 452 -20.93 -2.03 -27.23
CA THR A 452 -21.11 -2.03 -28.69
C THR A 452 -19.96 -2.73 -29.42
N LEU A 453 -18.90 -3.13 -28.70
CA LEU A 453 -17.64 -3.65 -29.23
C LEU A 453 -17.34 -5.08 -28.79
N THR A 454 -18.12 -5.64 -27.85
CA THR A 454 -17.89 -6.96 -27.24
C THR A 454 -18.42 -8.13 -28.08
N LYS A 455 -19.08 -7.88 -29.22
CA LYS A 455 -19.73 -8.93 -30.03
C LYS A 455 -18.75 -10.03 -30.49
N PRO A 456 -17.57 -9.72 -31.06
CA PRO A 456 -16.61 -10.75 -31.48
C PRO A 456 -16.04 -11.53 -30.29
N ASP A 457 -15.74 -10.83 -29.19
CA ASP A 457 -15.21 -11.46 -27.97
C ASP A 457 -16.24 -12.39 -27.32
N THR A 458 -17.52 -11.99 -27.36
CA THR A 458 -18.65 -12.80 -26.88
C THR A 458 -18.80 -14.08 -27.71
N ASP A 459 -18.76 -13.98 -29.04
CA ASP A 459 -18.84 -15.15 -29.91
C ASP A 459 -17.70 -16.14 -29.63
N ASN A 460 -16.47 -15.63 -29.52
CA ASN A 460 -15.31 -16.45 -29.14
C ASN A 460 -15.48 -17.14 -27.78
N TYR A 461 -16.00 -16.43 -26.79
CA TYR A 461 -16.30 -16.99 -25.47
C TYR A 461 -17.34 -18.12 -25.55
N VAL A 462 -18.42 -17.91 -26.29
CA VAL A 462 -19.50 -18.89 -26.44
C VAL A 462 -19.00 -20.13 -27.17
N GLN A 463 -18.32 -19.97 -28.31
CA GLN A 463 -17.76 -21.08 -29.08
C GLN A 463 -16.81 -21.93 -28.23
N GLY A 464 -15.90 -21.30 -27.48
CA GLY A 464 -14.97 -22.01 -26.61
C GLY A 464 -15.64 -22.77 -25.46
N ASN A 465 -16.71 -22.23 -24.88
CA ASN A 465 -17.42 -22.86 -23.76
C ASN A 465 -18.50 -23.86 -24.18
N LEU A 466 -18.95 -23.82 -25.43
CA LEU A 466 -19.90 -24.76 -26.01
C LEU A 466 -19.23 -25.82 -26.89
N GLN A 467 -17.90 -25.93 -26.86
CA GLN A 467 -17.15 -26.82 -27.74
C GLN A 467 -17.56 -28.30 -27.65
N ASP A 468 -18.03 -28.76 -26.49
CA ASP A 468 -18.40 -30.15 -26.25
C ASP A 468 -19.88 -30.46 -26.61
N LEU A 469 -20.64 -29.49 -27.13
CA LEU A 469 -22.08 -29.59 -27.36
C LEU A 469 -22.42 -29.85 -28.82
N GLY A 470 -22.87 -31.06 -29.14
CA GLY A 470 -23.48 -31.36 -30.45
C GLY A 470 -22.58 -31.05 -31.67
N PRO A 471 -23.15 -31.10 -32.89
CA PRO A 471 -22.43 -30.80 -34.13
C PRO A 471 -21.97 -29.33 -34.23
N PRO A 472 -20.92 -29.03 -35.03
CA PRO A 472 -20.46 -27.65 -35.27
C PRO A 472 -21.56 -26.67 -35.72
N GLU A 473 -22.49 -27.10 -36.56
CA GLU A 473 -23.58 -26.26 -37.09
C GLU A 473 -24.55 -25.82 -35.99
N GLU A 474 -24.91 -26.75 -35.08
CA GLU A 474 -25.75 -26.45 -33.92
C GLU A 474 -25.06 -25.47 -32.98
N ARG A 475 -23.76 -25.67 -32.71
CA ARG A 475 -22.96 -24.74 -31.88
C ARG A 475 -22.93 -23.34 -32.45
N GLN A 476 -22.76 -23.21 -33.77
CA GLN A 476 -22.76 -21.92 -34.44
C GLN A 476 -24.12 -21.22 -34.31
N GLN A 477 -25.23 -21.95 -34.43
CA GLN A 477 -26.57 -21.38 -34.24
C GLN A 477 -26.82 -20.94 -32.79
N LEU A 478 -26.39 -21.72 -31.79
CA LEU A 478 -26.46 -21.31 -30.39
C LEU A 478 -25.61 -20.06 -30.14
N SER A 479 -24.39 -20.02 -30.70
CA SER A 479 -23.49 -18.88 -30.56
C SER A 479 -24.07 -17.60 -31.13
N LEU A 480 -24.62 -17.65 -32.34
CA LEU A 480 -25.32 -16.53 -32.96
C LEU A 480 -26.49 -16.05 -32.08
N ALA A 481 -27.35 -16.98 -31.65
CA ALA A 481 -28.53 -16.63 -30.85
C ALA A 481 -28.16 -16.01 -29.49
N ILE A 482 -27.11 -16.51 -28.82
CA ILE A 482 -26.62 -15.95 -27.54
C ILE A 482 -25.98 -14.58 -27.78
N THR A 483 -25.12 -14.47 -28.78
CA THR A 483 -24.34 -13.26 -29.06
C THR A 483 -25.23 -12.09 -29.48
N GLU A 484 -26.26 -12.34 -30.30
CA GLU A 484 -27.22 -11.31 -30.70
C GLU A 484 -28.05 -10.82 -29.52
N LYS A 485 -28.46 -11.75 -28.65
CA LYS A 485 -29.36 -11.46 -27.54
C LYS A 485 -28.67 -10.82 -26.34
N ALA A 486 -27.38 -11.04 -26.16
CA ALA A 486 -26.63 -10.48 -25.05
C ALA A 486 -26.51 -8.95 -25.08
N GLU A 487 -26.72 -8.30 -26.24
CA GLU A 487 -26.54 -6.85 -26.43
C GLU A 487 -25.24 -6.29 -25.82
N GLY A 488 -24.18 -7.11 -25.89
CA GLY A 488 -22.85 -6.81 -25.38
C GLY A 488 -22.66 -6.91 -23.86
N VAL A 489 -23.60 -7.53 -23.14
CA VAL A 489 -23.51 -7.79 -21.70
C VAL A 489 -22.87 -9.15 -21.44
N PHE A 490 -21.57 -9.17 -21.15
CA PHE A 490 -20.81 -10.39 -20.87
C PHE A 490 -21.39 -11.24 -19.74
N LEU A 491 -21.87 -10.62 -18.66
CA LEU A 491 -22.49 -11.36 -17.55
C LEU A 491 -23.72 -12.18 -17.99
N TRP A 492 -24.52 -11.63 -18.90
CA TRP A 492 -25.65 -12.33 -19.51
C TRP A 492 -25.17 -13.58 -20.23
N VAL A 493 -24.12 -13.43 -21.06
CA VAL A 493 -23.50 -14.54 -21.82
C VAL A 493 -23.03 -15.64 -20.88
N VAL A 494 -22.31 -15.29 -19.81
CA VAL A 494 -21.79 -16.26 -18.83
C VAL A 494 -22.93 -17.05 -18.19
N LEU A 495 -23.98 -16.37 -17.72
CA LEU A 495 -25.14 -17.01 -17.09
C LEU A 495 -25.90 -17.92 -18.06
N VAL A 496 -26.11 -17.46 -19.30
CA VAL A 496 -26.83 -18.23 -20.31
C VAL A 496 -26.03 -19.44 -20.79
N VAL A 497 -24.72 -19.28 -21.05
CA VAL A 497 -23.84 -20.41 -21.41
C VAL A 497 -23.84 -21.47 -20.31
N GLN A 498 -23.71 -21.08 -19.04
CA GLN A 498 -23.78 -22.03 -17.93
C GLN A 498 -25.14 -22.74 -17.87
N ARG A 499 -26.23 -22.02 -18.09
CA ARG A 499 -27.58 -22.59 -18.12
C ARG A 499 -27.78 -23.59 -19.27
N ILE A 500 -27.31 -23.26 -20.48
CA ILE A 500 -27.40 -24.12 -21.66
C ILE A 500 -26.56 -25.38 -21.50
N ARG A 501 -25.34 -25.26 -20.94
CA ARG A 501 -24.51 -26.42 -20.60
C ARG A 501 -25.25 -27.36 -19.64
N ARG A 502 -25.80 -26.84 -18.54
CA ARG A 502 -26.58 -27.65 -17.59
C ARG A 502 -27.78 -28.36 -18.23
N GLN A 503 -28.53 -27.67 -19.09
CA GLN A 503 -29.66 -28.30 -19.78
C GLN A 503 -29.20 -29.41 -20.75
N SER A 504 -28.07 -29.21 -21.41
CA SER A 504 -27.50 -30.25 -22.26
C SER A 504 -26.96 -31.43 -21.47
N ASP A 505 -26.33 -31.20 -20.32
CA ASP A 505 -25.89 -32.27 -19.41
C ASP A 505 -27.07 -33.12 -18.96
N ASN A 506 -28.26 -32.52 -18.85
CA ASN A 506 -29.53 -33.19 -18.57
C ASN A 506 -30.20 -33.82 -19.83
N GLY A 507 -29.50 -33.87 -20.96
CA GLY A 507 -29.98 -34.52 -22.20
C GLY A 507 -30.98 -33.71 -23.02
N ALA A 508 -31.03 -32.38 -22.87
CA ALA A 508 -31.91 -31.54 -23.68
C ALA A 508 -31.54 -31.59 -25.17
N ARG A 509 -32.55 -31.70 -26.05
CA ARG A 509 -32.37 -31.62 -27.50
C ARG A 509 -32.03 -30.19 -27.93
N PHE A 510 -31.30 -30.06 -29.04
CA PHE A 510 -30.93 -28.77 -29.65
C PHE A 510 -32.09 -27.80 -29.80
N SER A 511 -33.24 -28.25 -30.33
CA SER A 511 -34.42 -27.40 -30.53
C SER A 511 -34.93 -26.77 -29.22
N ARG A 512 -34.80 -27.49 -28.09
CA ARG A 512 -35.17 -26.99 -26.76
C ARG A 512 -34.17 -25.95 -26.26
N LEU A 513 -32.87 -26.19 -26.45
CA LEU A 513 -31.83 -25.22 -26.09
C LEU A 513 -31.98 -23.91 -26.86
N LEU A 514 -32.23 -23.99 -28.17
CA LEU A 514 -32.44 -22.80 -29.00
C LEU A 514 -33.72 -22.03 -28.62
N THR A 515 -34.81 -22.76 -28.33
CA THR A 515 -36.07 -22.15 -27.86
C THR A 515 -35.88 -21.47 -26.51
N GLU A 516 -35.14 -22.09 -25.58
CA GLU A 516 -34.82 -21.49 -24.28
C GLU A 516 -34.10 -20.16 -24.48
N ILE A 517 -33.01 -20.13 -25.27
CA ILE A 517 -32.25 -18.89 -25.54
C ILE A 517 -33.18 -17.80 -26.09
N LYS A 518 -34.02 -18.15 -27.06
CA LYS A 518 -34.99 -17.21 -27.66
C LYS A 518 -36.05 -16.71 -26.68
N SER A 519 -36.36 -17.46 -25.63
CA SER A 519 -37.34 -17.08 -24.61
C SER A 519 -36.79 -16.23 -23.45
N LEU A 520 -35.47 -16.29 -23.19
CA LEU A 520 -34.86 -15.55 -22.08
C LEU A 520 -35.03 -14.03 -22.24
N PRO A 521 -35.11 -13.24 -21.17
CA PRO A 521 -35.10 -11.78 -21.30
C PRO A 521 -33.68 -11.27 -21.64
N THR A 522 -33.59 -10.12 -22.29
CA THR A 522 -32.33 -9.41 -22.56
C THR A 522 -31.88 -8.56 -21.37
N GLU A 523 -32.84 -7.99 -20.63
CA GLU A 523 -32.59 -7.18 -19.46
C GLU A 523 -32.11 -8.01 -18.27
N MET A 524 -31.09 -7.49 -17.56
CA MET A 524 -30.42 -8.24 -16.48
C MET A 524 -31.35 -8.54 -15.29
N ASP A 525 -32.17 -7.57 -14.88
CA ASP A 525 -33.08 -7.72 -13.74
C ASP A 525 -34.15 -8.78 -14.03
N GLU A 526 -34.67 -8.78 -15.26
CA GLU A 526 -35.61 -9.81 -15.73
C GLU A 526 -34.91 -11.18 -15.83
N LEU A 527 -33.65 -11.23 -16.27
CA LEU A 527 -32.88 -12.48 -16.30
C LEU A 527 -32.66 -13.03 -14.89
N PHE A 528 -32.28 -12.18 -13.93
CA PHE A 528 -32.13 -12.59 -12.53
C PHE A 528 -33.44 -13.12 -11.96
N ARG A 529 -34.54 -12.41 -12.18
CA ARG A 529 -35.88 -12.87 -11.81
C ARG A 529 -36.19 -14.23 -12.44
N ARG A 530 -35.95 -14.39 -13.75
CA ARG A 530 -36.16 -15.66 -14.46
C ARG A 530 -35.30 -16.80 -13.90
N ILE A 531 -34.05 -16.53 -13.51
CA ILE A 531 -33.17 -17.52 -12.89
C ILE A 531 -33.75 -17.96 -11.55
N VAL A 532 -34.13 -17.01 -10.69
CA VAL A 532 -34.75 -17.29 -9.39
C VAL A 532 -36.09 -18.04 -9.56
N ASP A 533 -36.89 -17.66 -10.55
CA ASP A 533 -38.17 -18.30 -10.83
C ASP A 533 -38.04 -19.75 -11.29
N THR A 534 -36.89 -20.10 -11.87
CA THR A 534 -36.61 -21.48 -12.27
C THR A 534 -36.10 -22.34 -11.12
N LEU A 535 -35.78 -21.75 -9.97
CA LEU A 535 -35.49 -22.50 -8.75
C LEU A 535 -36.80 -23.11 -8.21
N GLY A 536 -36.71 -24.35 -7.72
CA GLY A 536 -37.81 -24.98 -6.99
C GLY A 536 -38.18 -24.19 -5.74
N ALA A 537 -39.40 -24.38 -5.21
CA ALA A 537 -39.89 -23.63 -4.05
C ALA A 537 -38.92 -23.68 -2.85
N ARG A 538 -38.37 -24.88 -2.58
CA ARG A 538 -37.36 -25.12 -1.54
C ARG A 538 -36.08 -24.31 -1.77
N ASP A 539 -35.44 -24.48 -2.94
CA ASP A 539 -34.20 -23.77 -3.28
C ASP A 539 -34.37 -22.24 -3.31
N ARG A 540 -35.54 -21.75 -3.73
CA ARG A 540 -35.87 -20.32 -3.72
C ARG A 540 -35.91 -19.76 -2.30
N LEU A 541 -36.48 -20.52 -1.36
CA LEU A 541 -36.52 -20.15 0.06
C LEU A 541 -35.09 -20.08 0.64
N LEU A 542 -34.30 -21.13 0.45
CA LEU A 542 -32.91 -21.17 0.89
C LEU A 542 -32.07 -20.04 0.27
N PHE A 543 -32.27 -19.79 -1.02
CA PHE A 543 -31.61 -18.69 -1.72
C PHE A 543 -32.01 -17.33 -1.14
N SER A 544 -33.30 -17.12 -0.82
CA SER A 544 -33.77 -15.91 -0.14
C SER A 544 -33.05 -15.69 1.19
N TYR A 545 -32.89 -16.73 2.00
CA TYR A 545 -32.19 -16.68 3.28
C TYR A 545 -30.75 -16.21 3.14
N ILE A 546 -30.03 -16.79 2.16
CA ILE A 546 -28.64 -16.42 1.88
C ILE A 546 -28.53 -14.98 1.43
N VAL A 547 -29.41 -14.54 0.51
CA VAL A 547 -29.43 -13.15 0.05
C VAL A 547 -29.64 -12.19 1.21
N LEU A 548 -30.58 -12.51 2.12
CA LEU A 548 -30.85 -11.69 3.30
C LEU A 548 -29.66 -11.65 4.27
N ILE A 549 -28.98 -12.78 4.50
CA ILE A 549 -27.77 -12.84 5.33
C ILE A 549 -26.64 -12.02 4.71
N LEU A 550 -26.36 -12.20 3.41
CA LEU A 550 -25.31 -11.46 2.72
C LEU A 550 -25.56 -9.95 2.78
N ARG A 551 -26.80 -9.51 2.56
CA ARG A 551 -27.18 -8.11 2.66
C ARG A 551 -27.10 -7.57 4.09
N TYR A 552 -27.46 -8.39 5.08
CA TYR A 552 -27.28 -8.02 6.48
C TYR A 552 -25.80 -7.79 6.81
N LEU A 553 -24.92 -8.69 6.38
CA LEU A 553 -23.48 -8.56 6.55
C LEU A 553 -22.90 -7.33 5.86
N GLU A 554 -23.48 -6.87 4.74
CA GLU A 554 -23.07 -5.62 4.07
C GLU A 554 -23.43 -4.35 4.88
N THR A 555 -24.41 -4.42 5.77
CA THR A 555 -24.78 -3.29 6.65
C THR A 555 -23.90 -3.17 7.89
N MET A 556 -23.09 -4.19 8.20
CA MET A 556 -22.28 -4.24 9.40
C MET A 556 -21.15 -3.19 9.40
N PRO A 557 -20.80 -2.62 10.57
CA PRO A 557 -19.60 -1.81 10.72
C PRO A 557 -18.35 -2.57 10.28
N GLN A 558 -17.39 -1.87 9.68
CA GLN A 558 -16.16 -2.49 9.12
C GLN A 558 -15.34 -3.27 10.14
N GLN A 559 -15.40 -2.86 11.41
CA GLN A 559 -14.68 -3.56 12.47
C GLN A 559 -15.25 -4.96 12.71
N MET A 560 -16.55 -5.14 12.51
CA MET A 560 -17.24 -6.42 12.69
C MET A 560 -17.18 -7.30 11.44
N SER A 561 -17.18 -6.72 10.24
CA SER A 561 -17.13 -7.48 8.98
C SER A 561 -15.82 -8.24 8.76
N LYS A 562 -14.78 -7.95 9.57
CA LYS A 562 -13.55 -8.74 9.65
C LYS A 562 -13.71 -10.06 10.40
N TYR A 563 -14.66 -10.15 11.32
CA TYR A 563 -14.84 -11.31 12.20
C TYR A 563 -16.10 -12.11 11.85
N LEU A 564 -17.02 -11.53 11.07
CA LEU A 564 -18.27 -12.16 10.71
C LEU A 564 -18.48 -12.14 9.19
N TRP A 565 -18.54 -13.32 8.58
CA TRP A 565 -18.84 -13.53 7.18
C TRP A 565 -19.55 -14.87 6.99
N LEU A 566 -20.30 -15.04 5.90
CA LEU A 566 -20.84 -16.33 5.49
C LEU A 566 -19.81 -17.06 4.63
N ASN A 567 -19.35 -18.22 5.05
CA ASN A 567 -18.43 -19.08 4.29
C ASN A 567 -19.13 -20.35 3.78
N LEU A 568 -18.42 -21.10 2.94
CA LEU A 568 -18.93 -22.32 2.32
C LEU A 568 -19.31 -23.41 3.33
N ASP A 569 -18.58 -23.50 4.44
CA ASP A 569 -18.82 -24.48 5.49
C ASP A 569 -20.06 -24.10 6.32
N ASP A 570 -20.32 -22.81 6.55
CA ASP A 570 -21.58 -22.34 7.15
C ASP A 570 -22.78 -22.66 6.24
N PHE A 571 -22.61 -22.43 4.93
CA PHE A 571 -23.66 -22.67 3.93
C PHE A 571 -24.08 -24.15 3.87
N TYR A 572 -23.17 -25.09 4.13
CA TYR A 572 -23.47 -26.52 4.16
C TYR A 572 -24.65 -26.87 5.09
N PHE A 573 -24.74 -26.20 6.23
CA PHE A 573 -25.75 -26.47 7.26
C PHE A 573 -27.09 -25.77 7.03
N LEU A 574 -27.26 -25.08 5.89
CA LEU A 574 -28.49 -24.35 5.60
C LEU A 574 -29.70 -25.28 5.45
N GLU A 575 -29.50 -26.50 4.93
CA GLU A 575 -30.56 -27.50 4.86
C GLU A 575 -30.94 -28.05 6.25
N ASP A 576 -29.98 -28.16 7.18
CA ASP A 576 -30.27 -28.57 8.57
C ASP A 576 -31.09 -27.49 9.28
N TYR A 577 -30.76 -26.20 9.06
CA TYR A 577 -31.53 -25.08 9.57
C TYR A 577 -32.97 -25.06 9.05
N GLU A 578 -33.15 -25.32 7.75
CA GLU A 578 -34.49 -25.40 7.14
C GLU A 578 -35.35 -26.51 7.76
N ALA A 579 -34.73 -27.66 8.06
CA ALA A 579 -35.42 -28.77 8.70
C ALA A 579 -35.74 -28.48 10.18
N ASN A 580 -34.84 -27.82 10.90
CA ASN A 580 -35.00 -27.40 12.28
C ASN A 580 -34.20 -26.12 12.55
N PRO A 581 -34.84 -24.97 12.79
CA PRO A 581 -34.16 -23.70 13.05
C PRO A 581 -33.17 -23.74 14.23
N TYR A 582 -33.35 -24.67 15.17
CA TYR A 582 -32.51 -24.80 16.36
C TYR A 582 -31.64 -26.06 16.35
N PHE A 583 -31.38 -26.63 15.16
CA PHE A 583 -30.65 -27.89 15.02
C PHE A 583 -29.27 -27.87 15.71
N ALA A 584 -28.55 -26.74 15.67
CA ALA A 584 -27.19 -26.66 16.22
C ALA A 584 -27.18 -26.63 17.76
N GLU A 585 -28.29 -26.26 18.39
CA GLU A 585 -28.48 -26.33 19.85
C GLU A 585 -28.90 -27.70 20.33
N SER A 586 -29.37 -28.58 19.42
CA SER A 586 -29.75 -29.93 19.79
C SER A 586 -28.54 -30.68 20.39
N PRO A 587 -28.73 -31.43 21.50
CA PRO A 587 -27.68 -32.31 22.03
C PRO A 587 -27.33 -33.44 21.06
N GLU A 588 -28.19 -33.71 20.08
CA GLU A 588 -27.96 -34.69 19.01
C GLU A 588 -27.07 -34.13 17.89
N PHE A 589 -26.72 -32.84 17.93
CA PHE A 589 -25.85 -32.18 16.97
C PHE A 589 -24.46 -31.83 17.57
N PRO A 590 -23.36 -32.10 16.87
CA PRO A 590 -23.31 -32.70 15.54
C PRO A 590 -23.61 -34.20 15.61
N LYS A 591 -24.42 -34.68 14.68
CA LYS A 591 -24.71 -36.12 14.55
C LYS A 591 -23.37 -36.85 14.39
N GLU A 592 -23.25 -38.07 14.93
CA GLU A 592 -22.10 -38.94 14.67
C GLU A 592 -22.02 -39.19 13.15
N HIS A 593 -21.31 -38.34 12.42
CA HIS A 593 -21.43 -38.24 10.96
C HIS A 593 -20.21 -38.76 10.19
N THR A 594 -20.54 -39.32 9.02
CA THR A 594 -19.75 -40.14 8.10
C THR A 594 -18.99 -39.34 7.03
N GLU A 595 -19.28 -38.05 6.84
CA GLU A 595 -18.61 -37.21 5.83
C GLU A 595 -17.41 -36.45 6.44
N THR A 596 -16.27 -36.53 5.76
CA THR A 596 -15.08 -35.71 6.02
C THR A 596 -15.33 -34.23 5.68
N ALA A 597 -14.53 -33.32 6.25
CA ALA A 597 -14.59 -31.89 5.91
C ALA A 597 -14.52 -31.63 4.39
N GLN A 598 -13.71 -32.41 3.66
CA GLN A 598 -13.56 -32.26 2.22
C GLN A 598 -14.78 -32.74 1.43
N GLU A 599 -15.46 -33.78 1.89
CA GLU A 599 -16.72 -34.23 1.30
C GLU A 599 -17.82 -33.20 1.51
N ARG A 600 -17.93 -32.63 2.72
CA ARG A 600 -18.87 -31.55 3.02
C ARG A 600 -18.62 -30.32 2.15
N GLN A 601 -17.37 -29.88 2.00
CA GLN A 601 -17.05 -28.78 1.08
C GLN A 601 -17.39 -29.10 -0.38
N THR A 602 -17.18 -30.34 -0.81
CA THR A 602 -17.54 -30.78 -2.16
C THR A 602 -19.05 -30.76 -2.36
N ARG A 603 -19.82 -31.22 -1.37
CA ARG A 603 -21.29 -31.19 -1.36
C ARG A 603 -21.81 -29.75 -1.35
N ALA A 604 -21.29 -28.90 -0.46
CA ALA A 604 -21.62 -27.48 -0.38
C ALA A 604 -21.38 -26.75 -1.71
N LYS A 605 -20.26 -27.00 -2.40
CA LYS A 605 -20.02 -26.43 -3.75
C LYS A 605 -21.06 -26.87 -4.77
N ARG A 606 -21.51 -28.12 -4.70
CA ARG A 606 -22.54 -28.66 -5.60
C ARG A 606 -23.90 -28.03 -5.30
N GLN A 607 -24.28 -27.95 -4.02
CA GLN A 607 -25.49 -27.25 -3.56
C GLN A 607 -25.49 -25.79 -4.00
N LEU A 608 -24.41 -25.04 -3.77
CA LEU A 608 -24.30 -23.64 -4.19
C LEU A 608 -24.53 -23.47 -5.71
N ARG A 609 -23.98 -24.37 -6.53
CA ARG A 609 -24.20 -24.34 -7.99
C ARG A 609 -25.64 -24.66 -8.38
N GLY A 610 -26.28 -25.59 -7.67
CA GLY A 610 -27.65 -26.03 -7.91
C GLY A 610 -28.69 -25.02 -7.41
N SER A 611 -28.69 -24.77 -6.10
CA SER A 611 -29.74 -24.04 -5.38
C SER A 611 -29.66 -22.52 -5.54
N CYS A 612 -28.53 -21.96 -5.98
CA CYS A 612 -28.38 -20.51 -6.11
C CYS A 612 -28.40 -20.02 -7.56
N GLY A 613 -28.71 -20.90 -8.53
CA GLY A 613 -28.88 -20.50 -9.94
C GLY A 613 -27.62 -19.94 -10.62
N GLY A 614 -26.46 -20.08 -10.00
CA GLY A 614 -25.21 -19.45 -10.44
C GLY A 614 -25.08 -17.97 -10.09
N LEU A 615 -25.94 -17.41 -9.21
CA LEU A 615 -25.89 -16.00 -8.79
C LEU A 615 -24.94 -15.72 -7.62
N LEU A 616 -24.42 -16.77 -6.98
CA LEU A 616 -23.47 -16.72 -5.88
C LEU A 616 -22.21 -17.53 -6.19
N GLU A 617 -21.09 -17.12 -5.60
CA GLU A 617 -19.80 -17.80 -5.70
C GLU A 617 -19.00 -17.73 -4.39
N THR A 618 -17.90 -18.49 -4.33
CA THR A 618 -16.96 -18.47 -3.21
C THR A 618 -15.64 -17.82 -3.61
N ILE A 619 -15.12 -16.93 -2.78
CA ILE A 619 -13.80 -16.32 -2.94
C ILE A 619 -12.83 -16.79 -1.84
N LEU A 620 -11.56 -16.96 -2.20
CA LEU A 620 -10.48 -17.28 -1.26
C LEU A 620 -9.89 -15.99 -0.67
N GLN A 621 -9.83 -15.88 0.66
CA GLN A 621 -9.01 -14.86 1.31
C GLN A 621 -7.52 -15.26 1.25
N ARG A 622 -6.63 -14.29 1.00
CA ARG A 622 -5.19 -14.55 0.74
C ARG A 622 -4.32 -14.62 1.99
N ASP A 623 -4.88 -14.37 3.17
CA ASP A 623 -4.11 -14.25 4.42
C ASP A 623 -3.97 -15.60 5.16
N GLY A 624 -3.43 -16.62 4.48
CA GLY A 624 -2.99 -17.88 5.09
C GLY A 624 -4.08 -18.86 5.53
N GLU A 625 -5.35 -18.45 5.64
CA GLU A 625 -6.49 -19.32 5.92
C GLU A 625 -7.36 -19.52 4.67
N GLU A 626 -7.71 -20.78 4.35
CA GLU A 626 -8.63 -21.13 3.25
C GLU A 626 -10.10 -20.74 3.52
N SER A 627 -10.36 -19.53 4.02
CA SER A 627 -11.73 -19.07 4.23
C SER A 627 -12.40 -18.74 2.90
N LYS A 628 -13.30 -19.64 2.47
CA LYS A 628 -14.11 -19.58 1.24
C LYS A 628 -15.39 -18.76 1.46
N ARG A 629 -15.26 -17.43 1.50
CA ARG A 629 -16.40 -16.52 1.73
C ARG A 629 -17.39 -16.54 0.57
N LEU A 630 -18.69 -16.60 0.87
CA LEU A 630 -19.77 -16.48 -0.11
C LEU A 630 -20.01 -15.02 -0.46
N ILE A 631 -20.14 -14.75 -1.76
CA ILE A 631 -20.46 -13.43 -2.31
C ILE A 631 -21.41 -13.57 -3.52
N PHE A 632 -22.02 -12.46 -3.93
CA PHE A 632 -22.64 -12.36 -5.24
C PHE A 632 -21.59 -12.44 -6.34
N ILE A 633 -21.88 -13.16 -7.43
CA ILE A 633 -20.97 -13.25 -8.61
C ILE A 633 -20.63 -11.90 -9.22
N HIS A 634 -21.52 -10.92 -9.01
CA HIS A 634 -21.40 -9.59 -9.57
C HIS A 634 -22.29 -8.63 -8.79
N ARG A 635 -21.84 -7.37 -8.67
CA ARG A 635 -22.58 -6.30 -7.98
C ARG A 635 -24.01 -6.11 -8.50
N SER A 636 -24.24 -6.32 -9.80
CA SER A 636 -25.59 -6.23 -10.39
C SER A 636 -26.62 -7.12 -9.71
N VAL A 637 -26.18 -8.29 -9.22
CA VAL A 637 -27.05 -9.21 -8.50
C VAL A 637 -27.42 -8.63 -7.14
N ALA A 638 -26.44 -8.05 -6.43
CA ALA A 638 -26.68 -7.35 -5.17
C ALA A 638 -27.61 -6.14 -5.36
N ASP A 639 -27.35 -5.31 -6.38
CA ASP A 639 -28.17 -4.14 -6.74
C ASP A 639 -29.63 -4.57 -7.01
N PHE A 640 -29.84 -5.67 -7.76
CA PHE A 640 -31.17 -6.23 -8.03
C PHE A 640 -31.92 -6.60 -6.75
N PHE A 641 -31.29 -7.33 -5.82
CA PHE A 641 -31.90 -7.69 -4.53
C PHE A 641 -32.02 -6.52 -3.55
N GLN A 642 -31.42 -5.36 -3.85
CA GLN A 642 -31.59 -4.15 -3.05
C GLN A 642 -32.90 -3.40 -3.38
N GLN A 643 -33.45 -3.59 -4.58
CA GLN A 643 -34.66 -2.90 -5.04
C GLN A 643 -35.87 -3.28 -4.19
N GLU A 644 -36.64 -2.29 -3.74
CA GLU A 644 -37.74 -2.47 -2.78
C GLU A 644 -38.83 -3.43 -3.28
N ASN A 645 -39.20 -3.33 -4.56
CA ASN A 645 -40.15 -4.23 -5.21
C ASN A 645 -39.64 -5.68 -5.21
N VAL A 646 -38.37 -5.89 -5.55
CA VAL A 646 -37.75 -7.22 -5.57
C VAL A 646 -37.69 -7.83 -4.17
N ARG A 647 -37.37 -7.01 -3.16
CA ARG A 647 -37.32 -7.44 -1.76
C ARG A 647 -38.68 -7.98 -1.30
N ARG A 648 -39.75 -7.24 -1.55
CA ARG A 648 -41.11 -7.63 -1.15
C ARG A 648 -41.63 -8.85 -1.92
N GLU A 649 -41.21 -9.00 -3.17
CA GLU A 649 -41.69 -10.06 -4.07
C GLU A 649 -40.93 -11.38 -3.88
N ILE A 650 -39.60 -11.31 -3.72
CA ILE A 650 -38.71 -12.48 -3.80
C ILE A 650 -38.16 -12.88 -2.43
N LEU A 651 -37.99 -11.93 -1.51
CA LEU A 651 -37.32 -12.19 -0.24
C LEU A 651 -38.33 -12.36 0.90
N ASP A 652 -38.09 -13.36 1.74
CA ASP A 652 -38.85 -13.56 2.97
C ASP A 652 -38.35 -12.57 4.05
N GLU A 653 -38.91 -11.37 4.09
CA GLU A 653 -38.47 -10.35 5.07
C GLU A 653 -38.82 -10.70 6.52
N SER A 654 -39.72 -11.67 6.76
CA SER A 654 -40.03 -12.18 8.11
C SER A 654 -38.89 -13.00 8.73
N PHE A 655 -37.90 -13.34 7.91
CA PHE A 655 -36.73 -14.12 8.28
C PHE A 655 -35.74 -13.36 9.19
N ASP A 656 -35.47 -13.95 10.37
CA ASP A 656 -34.45 -13.48 11.31
C ASP A 656 -33.05 -13.88 10.84
N LYS A 657 -32.37 -12.90 10.23
CA LYS A 657 -31.04 -13.03 9.65
C LYS A 657 -29.97 -13.35 10.69
N LEU A 658 -30.16 -12.85 11.93
CA LEU A 658 -29.19 -13.02 13.01
C LEU A 658 -29.27 -14.41 13.62
N GLU A 659 -30.49 -14.91 13.83
CA GLU A 659 -30.72 -16.25 14.35
C GLU A 659 -30.07 -17.30 13.45
N VAL A 660 -30.34 -17.25 12.14
CA VAL A 660 -29.81 -18.24 11.19
C VAL A 660 -28.31 -18.17 11.13
N LEU A 661 -27.75 -16.97 10.99
CA LEU A 661 -26.31 -16.81 10.95
C LEU A 661 -25.66 -17.35 12.23
N SER A 662 -26.29 -17.15 13.39
CA SER A 662 -25.82 -17.69 14.67
C SER A 662 -25.86 -19.23 14.69
N GLN A 663 -26.94 -19.84 14.19
CA GLN A 663 -27.09 -21.30 14.13
C GLN A 663 -26.11 -21.93 13.15
N LEU A 664 -25.94 -21.36 11.95
CA LEU A 664 -24.96 -21.85 10.97
C LEU A 664 -23.52 -21.74 11.51
N LYS A 665 -23.20 -20.65 12.21
CA LYS A 665 -21.89 -20.46 12.84
C LYS A 665 -21.65 -21.45 13.98
N LEU A 666 -22.65 -21.62 14.85
CA LEU A 666 -22.58 -22.60 15.94
C LEU A 666 -22.40 -24.01 15.39
N ALA A 667 -23.13 -24.37 14.33
CA ALA A 667 -23.04 -25.67 13.69
C ALA A 667 -21.64 -25.93 13.13
N ASN A 668 -21.10 -24.96 12.38
CA ASN A 668 -19.77 -25.05 11.80
C ASN A 668 -18.69 -25.21 12.88
N MET A 669 -18.78 -24.45 13.97
CA MET A 669 -17.85 -24.56 15.09
C MET A 669 -17.94 -25.92 15.79
N LYS A 670 -19.14 -26.39 16.13
CA LYS A 670 -19.32 -27.72 16.75
C LYS A 670 -18.78 -28.84 15.87
N GLN A 671 -19.01 -28.76 14.55
CA GLN A 671 -18.50 -29.75 13.61
C GLN A 671 -16.97 -29.69 13.47
N PHE A 672 -16.38 -28.50 13.45
CA PHE A 672 -14.93 -28.32 13.40
C PHE A 672 -14.25 -29.01 14.59
N TRP A 673 -14.73 -28.79 15.81
CA TRP A 673 -14.17 -29.42 17.01
C TRP A 673 -14.34 -30.95 17.00
N GLN A 674 -15.49 -31.46 16.55
CA GLN A 674 -15.70 -32.90 16.42
C GLN A 674 -14.71 -33.53 15.41
N ASP A 675 -14.44 -32.84 14.31
CA ASP A 675 -13.48 -33.28 13.31
C ASP A 675 -12.03 -33.29 13.87
N GLU A 676 -11.63 -32.26 14.63
CA GLU A 676 -10.31 -32.16 15.29
C GLU A 676 -10.08 -33.25 16.36
N VAL A 677 -11.12 -33.56 17.14
CA VAL A 677 -11.10 -34.68 18.09
C VAL A 677 -10.93 -36.01 17.35
N ARG A 678 -11.60 -36.18 16.19
CA ARG A 678 -11.53 -37.39 15.37
C ARG A 678 -10.17 -37.57 14.68
N THR A 679 -9.52 -36.49 14.25
CA THR A 679 -8.18 -36.53 13.63
C THR A 679 -7.06 -36.72 14.66
N GLY A 680 -7.39 -36.71 15.97
CA GLY A 680 -6.46 -36.98 17.06
C GLY A 680 -5.53 -35.82 17.39
N ILE A 681 -5.89 -34.60 16.98
CA ILE A 681 -5.04 -33.40 17.12
C ILE A 681 -5.17 -32.76 18.51
N LEU A 682 -6.29 -32.94 19.21
CA LEU A 682 -6.53 -32.39 20.56
C LEU A 682 -6.97 -33.46 21.58
N LYS A 683 -6.55 -33.30 22.85
CA LYS A 683 -6.77 -34.26 23.96
C LYS A 683 -7.44 -33.70 25.23
N ASN A 684 -7.87 -32.43 25.28
CA ASN A 684 -8.42 -31.82 26.50
C ASN A 684 -9.79 -31.14 26.28
N ASP A 685 -10.76 -31.47 27.14
CA ASP A 685 -12.19 -31.11 27.09
C ASP A 685 -12.56 -29.70 27.65
N ASP A 686 -11.64 -28.99 28.32
CA ASP A 686 -11.99 -27.83 29.15
C ASP A 686 -12.21 -26.49 28.42
N ASP A 687 -11.61 -26.27 27.24
CA ASP A 687 -11.80 -25.03 26.46
C ASP A 687 -13.06 -25.07 25.59
N TRP A 688 -13.45 -26.26 25.09
CA TRP A 688 -14.68 -26.51 24.32
C TRP A 688 -15.94 -26.07 25.07
N THR A 689 -16.03 -26.47 26.34
CA THR A 689 -17.21 -26.20 27.18
C THR A 689 -17.46 -24.70 27.38
N LYS A 690 -16.39 -23.88 27.40
CA LYS A 690 -16.50 -22.43 27.62
C LYS A 690 -16.92 -21.68 26.35
N GLU A 691 -16.37 -22.02 25.20
CA GLU A 691 -16.76 -21.38 23.93
C GLU A 691 -18.18 -21.78 23.49
N GLU A 692 -18.57 -23.03 23.68
CA GLU A 692 -19.94 -23.48 23.40
C GLU A 692 -20.96 -22.74 24.28
N MET A 693 -20.69 -22.59 25.58
CA MET A 693 -21.57 -21.84 26.50
C MET A 693 -21.70 -20.36 26.12
N ILE A 694 -20.63 -19.71 25.63
CA ILE A 694 -20.68 -18.31 25.18
C ILE A 694 -21.58 -18.17 23.96
N LEU A 695 -21.48 -19.08 23.00
CA LEU A 695 -22.25 -19.01 21.74
C LEU A 695 -23.72 -19.43 21.92
N GLN A 696 -24.00 -20.45 22.73
CA GLN A 696 -25.37 -20.76 23.14
C GLN A 696 -26.02 -19.56 23.85
N ARG A 697 -25.25 -18.81 24.65
CA ARG A 697 -25.74 -17.58 25.29
C ARG A 697 -26.03 -16.47 24.28
N HIS A 698 -25.22 -16.33 23.22
CA HIS A 698 -25.49 -15.38 22.13
C HIS A 698 -26.74 -15.74 21.31
N SER A 699 -26.93 -17.02 20.97
CA SER A 699 -28.17 -17.51 20.33
C SER A 699 -29.39 -17.28 21.22
N ASN A 700 -29.27 -17.53 22.53
CA ASN A 700 -30.33 -17.24 23.48
C ASN A 700 -30.61 -15.73 23.66
N MET A 701 -29.61 -14.86 23.49
CA MET A 701 -29.80 -13.41 23.55
C MET A 701 -30.48 -12.86 22.28
N SER A 702 -30.22 -13.41 21.10
CA SER A 702 -30.97 -12.99 19.89
C SER A 702 -32.46 -13.33 20.00
N ARG A 703 -32.81 -14.47 20.62
CA ARG A 703 -34.21 -14.84 20.93
C ARG A 703 -34.96 -13.76 21.72
N HIS A 704 -34.31 -13.16 22.73
CA HIS A 704 -34.97 -12.15 23.57
C HIS A 704 -35.22 -10.84 22.80
N HIS A 705 -34.33 -10.46 21.87
CA HIS A 705 -34.55 -9.30 21.01
C HIS A 705 -35.66 -9.51 19.97
N SER A 706 -35.81 -10.72 19.43
CA SER A 706 -36.84 -11.03 18.42
C SER A 706 -38.24 -11.17 19.04
N TYR A 707 -38.35 -11.63 20.30
CA TYR A 707 -39.60 -11.64 21.06
C TYR A 707 -40.12 -10.22 21.41
N ASP A 708 -39.23 -9.30 21.81
CA ASP A 708 -39.60 -7.90 22.10
C ASP A 708 -40.12 -7.14 20.86
N ILE A 709 -39.63 -7.50 19.65
CA ILE A 709 -40.10 -6.92 18.39
C ILE A 709 -41.45 -7.54 17.98
N TYR A 710 -41.65 -8.84 18.20
CA TYR A 710 -42.91 -9.53 17.88
C TYR A 710 -44.09 -9.05 18.74
N GLU A 711 -43.89 -8.71 20.02
CA GLU A 711 -44.96 -8.15 20.88
C GLU A 711 -45.37 -6.73 20.48
N HIS A 712 -44.48 -5.93 19.87
CA HIS A 712 -44.78 -4.57 19.45
C HIS A 712 -45.45 -4.45 18.07
N VAL A 713 -45.35 -5.46 17.20
CA VAL A 713 -45.93 -5.42 15.84
C VAL A 713 -47.36 -6.01 15.79
N HIS A 714 -47.78 -6.81 16.77
CA HIS A 714 -49.05 -7.55 16.73
C HIS A 714 -50.14 -7.17 17.74
N GLN A 715 -50.05 -6.03 18.43
CA GLN A 715 -51.25 -5.51 19.11
C GLN A 715 -52.25 -4.94 18.09
N PRO A 716 -53.48 -5.50 17.97
CA PRO A 716 -54.54 -4.81 17.25
C PRO A 716 -54.91 -3.57 18.07
N ARG A 717 -54.73 -2.39 17.48
CA ARG A 717 -55.30 -1.14 18.02
C ARG A 717 -56.82 -1.29 18.07
N LEU A 718 -57.33 -1.65 19.25
CA LEU A 718 -58.73 -1.47 19.61
C LEU A 718 -58.81 -0.16 20.41
N TYR A 719 -59.44 0.83 19.76
CA TYR A 719 -59.97 2.13 20.22
C TYR A 719 -59.39 2.77 21.49
#